data_AF-F7UZA6-F1
#
_entry.id   AF-F7UZA6-F1
#
_cell.length_a   1.000
_cell.length_b   1.000
_cell.length_c   1.000
_cell.angle_alpha   90.00
_cell.angle_beta   90.00
_cell.angle_gamma   90.00
#
_symmetry.space_group_name_H-M   'P 1'
#
loop_
_entity.id
_entity.type
_entity.pdbx_description
1 polymer ?
#
loop_
_entity_poly.entity_id
_entity_poly.type
_entity_poly.pdbx_seq_one_letter_code
_entity_poly.pdbx_strand_id
1 'polypeptide(L)'
;MNTNSLVFNDSITPIDKLIEHLIKNCPALAVRDVHVVDAARASEGEMWSPQLLAHEAWVASKEKASGADGDLLRVGALGMGLSDEERTRVLAQATHRSTQERQPEALREQEGSEGDLRGAIEVRQDTDGYAIVGVDLHRFAQTCGGTEDLIVALPAFIGGMPVVRIAAEAFSRRRVQGVGVRLLVVPDTVKRIGAHAFLALSAQCIHLGCNVEVLGEQPCDLAGVSPRLARRSYSVDKHNKHFSAHRGSLFSSDGTRLLFLATPSTARVELPSNVEYIEAAAFATGCEPPAVVVCPQTLARVDTKAWDDAVWLCPHGAPACHALRRRGVRLAGPRAFEQDGCWYDFDEDGAVLVAGPPKPASVSRRFAEQAAAFAAAVHGIAGDAAGVDGALSPSAVAAQAATEFAASGEAGSTVGYVSASASEVLALPREVAGRPLVRIGIRALPFAPASVVIPDTVRVIERDNACRGTKRLVLAEGLERIGEHCFWSRKLEGPVLIPASVHSVGKGCFEYAVCRLEHTKTIIHVSADQLLSCFLADPPDEIPFDFARYDELLRTGKNLPDRLGAVLHRLAMPFRLADDTRDVLVSYLRDHERETQERVARDGDRVMVEALVHAGFIDERTFDRQIELLRACNRTDCVLYLMEWHREQGGQSKPFSSRDRFAL
;
A
#
# COMPACT_ATOMS: atom_id res chain seq x y z
N MET A 1 -14.32 -38.75 -25.72
CA MET A 1 -13.29 -37.69 -25.58
C MET A 1 -12.31 -37.87 -26.73
N ASN A 2 -12.13 -36.87 -27.60
CA ASN A 2 -11.14 -36.94 -28.68
C ASN A 2 -9.74 -36.90 -28.05
N THR A 3 -9.04 -38.03 -28.11
CA THR A 3 -7.87 -38.40 -27.30
C THR A 3 -6.55 -37.71 -27.68
N ASN A 4 -6.58 -36.65 -28.50
CA ASN A 4 -5.37 -36.01 -29.02
C ASN A 4 -5.45 -34.47 -29.09
N SER A 5 -6.46 -33.86 -28.45
CA SER A 5 -6.61 -32.41 -28.44
C SER A 5 -5.74 -31.78 -27.35
N LEU A 6 -4.84 -30.87 -27.74
CA LEU A 6 -4.03 -30.06 -26.82
C LEU A 6 -4.89 -29.26 -25.83
N VAL A 7 -6.04 -28.77 -26.31
CA VAL A 7 -6.97 -27.94 -25.53
C VAL A 7 -8.39 -28.42 -25.77
N PHE A 8 -9.20 -28.48 -24.73
CA PHE A 8 -10.63 -28.79 -24.81
C PHE A 8 -11.40 -28.24 -23.60
N ASN A 9 -12.72 -28.12 -23.72
CA ASN A 9 -13.59 -27.71 -22.62
C ASN A 9 -14.03 -28.91 -21.78
N ASP A 10 -13.85 -28.83 -20.45
CA ASP A 10 -14.40 -29.79 -19.50
C ASP A 10 -14.60 -29.11 -18.13
N SER A 11 -15.85 -28.93 -17.72
CA SER A 11 -16.22 -28.33 -16.43
C SER A 11 -16.64 -29.36 -15.37
N ILE A 12 -16.80 -30.64 -15.74
CA ILE A 12 -17.48 -31.65 -14.91
C ILE A 12 -16.47 -32.63 -14.31
N THR A 13 -15.50 -33.09 -15.11
CA THR A 13 -14.59 -34.17 -14.70
C THR A 13 -13.68 -33.69 -13.55
N PRO A 14 -13.48 -34.45 -12.47
CA PRO A 14 -12.54 -34.10 -11.40
C PRO A 14 -11.12 -33.88 -11.92
N ILE A 15 -10.44 -32.84 -11.42
CA ILE A 15 -9.10 -32.43 -11.87
C ILE A 15 -8.09 -33.59 -11.78
N ASP A 16 -8.11 -34.38 -10.69
CA ASP A 16 -7.17 -35.50 -10.52
C ASP A 16 -7.32 -36.56 -11.62
N LYS A 17 -8.56 -36.85 -12.04
CA LYS A 17 -8.84 -37.79 -13.14
C LYS A 17 -8.39 -37.23 -14.49
N LEU A 18 -8.54 -35.92 -14.70
CA LEU A 18 -8.04 -35.25 -15.91
C LEU A 18 -6.52 -35.30 -15.98
N ILE A 19 -5.83 -35.05 -14.86
CA ILE A 19 -4.37 -35.15 -14.76
C ILE A 19 -3.92 -36.58 -15.11
N GLU A 20 -4.49 -37.60 -14.46
CA GLU A 20 -4.14 -39.00 -14.75
C GLU A 20 -4.37 -39.38 -16.22
N HIS A 21 -5.44 -38.87 -16.83
CA HIS A 21 -5.75 -39.13 -18.24
C HIS A 21 -4.76 -38.43 -19.18
N LEU A 22 -4.43 -37.17 -18.91
CA LEU A 22 -3.57 -36.35 -19.77
C LEU A 22 -2.10 -36.75 -19.67
N ILE A 23 -1.62 -37.19 -18.51
CA ILE A 23 -0.27 -37.75 -18.37
C ILE A 23 -0.16 -39.05 -19.18
N LYS A 24 -1.16 -39.93 -19.14
CA LYS A 24 -1.17 -41.17 -19.94
C LYS A 24 -1.26 -40.94 -21.44
N ASN A 25 -1.88 -39.83 -21.86
CA ASN A 25 -2.11 -39.48 -23.26
C ASN A 25 -1.47 -38.13 -23.58
N CYS A 26 -0.17 -38.00 -23.30
CA CYS A 26 0.55 -36.76 -23.54
C CYS A 26 0.51 -36.37 -25.03
N PRO A 27 0.07 -35.14 -25.36
CA PRO A 27 -0.03 -34.72 -26.75
C PRO A 27 1.36 -34.57 -27.38
N ALA A 28 1.46 -34.94 -28.65
CA ALA A 28 2.65 -34.74 -29.48
C ALA A 28 2.24 -33.99 -30.76
N LEU A 29 3.07 -33.04 -31.19
CA LEU A 29 2.83 -32.24 -32.39
C LEU A 29 3.85 -32.54 -33.48
N ALA A 30 3.45 -32.42 -34.75
CA ALA A 30 4.42 -32.38 -35.83
C ALA A 30 5.05 -30.99 -35.91
N VAL A 31 6.28 -30.88 -36.44
CA VAL A 31 6.99 -29.59 -36.58
C VAL A 31 6.18 -28.59 -37.42
N ARG A 32 5.42 -29.08 -38.41
CA ARG A 32 4.55 -28.25 -39.26
C ARG A 32 3.35 -27.62 -38.54
N ASP A 33 3.01 -28.10 -37.35
CA ASP A 33 1.84 -27.63 -36.58
C ASP A 33 2.23 -26.53 -35.57
N VAL A 34 3.52 -26.24 -35.42
CA VAL A 34 4.05 -25.21 -34.53
C VAL A 34 4.78 -24.12 -35.32
N HIS A 35 4.84 -22.92 -34.78
CA HIS A 35 5.67 -21.85 -35.34
C HIS A 35 7.05 -21.89 -34.67
N VAL A 36 8.05 -22.36 -35.41
CA VAL A 36 9.43 -22.39 -34.94
C VAL A 36 10.03 -21.00 -35.14
N VAL A 37 10.36 -20.33 -34.06
CA VAL A 37 11.07 -19.05 -34.08
C VAL A 37 12.57 -19.28 -33.98
N ASP A 38 13.32 -18.55 -34.81
CA ASP A 38 14.76 -18.50 -34.70
C ASP A 38 15.14 -17.92 -33.33
N ALA A 39 16.20 -18.48 -32.73
CA ALA A 39 16.82 -17.81 -31.60
C ALA A 39 17.16 -16.39 -32.04
N ALA A 40 16.77 -15.37 -31.27
CA ALA A 40 17.36 -14.06 -31.41
C ALA A 40 18.87 -14.26 -31.37
N ARG A 41 19.52 -14.19 -32.53
CA ARG A 41 20.98 -14.14 -32.59
C ARG A 41 21.29 -12.86 -31.84
N ALA A 42 21.92 -12.97 -30.67
CA ALA A 42 22.69 -11.86 -30.17
C ALA A 42 23.57 -11.45 -31.35
N SER A 43 23.33 -10.27 -31.89
CA SER A 43 24.20 -9.71 -32.91
C SER A 43 25.61 -9.70 -32.29
N GLU A 44 26.63 -10.12 -33.03
CA GLU A 44 28.03 -10.05 -32.56
C GLU A 44 28.28 -8.62 -32.06
N GLY A 45 28.34 -8.45 -30.74
CA GLY A 45 28.41 -7.15 -30.07
C GLY A 45 27.41 -6.91 -28.94
N GLU A 46 26.28 -7.63 -28.87
CA GLU A 46 25.30 -7.47 -27.78
C GLU A 46 25.60 -8.39 -26.60
N MET A 47 26.56 -7.97 -25.76
CA MET A 47 26.71 -8.51 -24.40
C MET A 47 25.59 -8.00 -23.50
N TRP A 48 24.57 -8.83 -23.26
CA TRP A 48 23.69 -8.64 -22.10
C TRP A 48 24.38 -9.16 -20.84
N SER A 49 25.38 -8.40 -20.41
CA SER A 49 25.84 -8.38 -19.03
C SER A 49 25.87 -6.92 -18.60
N PRO A 50 25.34 -6.55 -17.43
CA PRO A 50 25.64 -5.23 -16.89
C PRO A 50 27.13 -5.26 -16.53
N GLN A 51 27.99 -4.86 -17.46
CA GLN A 51 29.37 -4.52 -17.13
C GLN A 51 29.32 -3.22 -16.33
N LEU A 52 29.06 -3.35 -15.04
CA LEU A 52 29.34 -2.30 -14.09
C LEU A 52 30.84 -2.02 -14.17
N LEU A 53 31.21 -0.76 -14.41
CA LEU A 53 32.58 -0.30 -14.28
C LEU A 53 33.10 -0.65 -12.88
N ALA A 54 34.38 -0.99 -12.78
CA ALA A 54 35.03 -1.14 -11.48
C ALA A 54 34.79 0.13 -10.65
N HIS A 55 34.42 -0.06 -9.37
CA HIS A 55 33.99 0.99 -8.43
C HIS A 55 34.88 2.25 -8.46
N GLU A 56 36.19 2.09 -8.66
CA GLU A 56 37.16 3.18 -8.69
C GLU A 56 37.06 4.09 -9.93
N ALA A 57 36.65 3.54 -11.09
CA ALA A 57 36.46 4.33 -12.32
C ALA A 57 35.14 5.13 -12.29
N TRP A 58 34.11 4.61 -11.60
CA TRP A 58 32.82 5.29 -11.43
C TRP A 58 32.92 6.48 -10.45
N VAL A 59 33.76 6.37 -9.41
CA VAL A 59 34.02 7.46 -8.46
C VAL A 59 34.78 8.61 -9.14
N ALA A 60 35.62 8.32 -10.13
CA ALA A 60 36.42 9.32 -10.84
C ALA A 60 35.62 10.13 -11.89
N SER A 61 34.48 9.63 -12.38
CA SER A 61 33.75 10.27 -13.49
C SER A 61 32.65 11.27 -13.06
N LYS A 62 32.68 11.79 -11.82
CA LYS A 62 31.73 12.82 -11.37
C LYS A 62 32.09 14.19 -11.95
N GLU A 63 31.61 14.48 -13.16
CA GLU A 63 31.12 15.83 -13.44
C GLU A 63 29.76 16.01 -12.75
N LYS A 64 29.62 17.10 -11.99
CA LYS A 64 28.43 17.43 -11.20
C LYS A 64 27.22 17.65 -12.11
N ALA A 65 26.34 16.66 -12.21
CA ALA A 65 24.94 16.88 -12.58
C ALA A 65 24.09 16.92 -11.30
N SER A 66 23.55 18.09 -10.97
CA SER A 66 22.55 18.26 -9.91
C SER A 66 21.20 17.72 -10.41
N GLY A 67 20.87 16.49 -10.03
CA GLY A 67 19.56 15.90 -10.30
C GLY A 67 18.54 16.30 -9.24
N ALA A 68 17.51 17.04 -9.65
CA ALA A 68 16.35 17.36 -8.84
C ALA A 68 15.44 16.12 -8.69
N ASP A 69 14.90 15.96 -7.48
CA ASP A 69 13.87 14.98 -7.15
C ASP A 69 12.54 15.42 -7.79
N GLY A 70 12.09 14.68 -8.79
CA GLY A 70 10.88 15.00 -9.55
C GLY A 70 10.62 13.98 -10.67
N ASP A 71 9.43 13.38 -10.59
CA ASP A 71 8.68 12.62 -11.60
C ASP A 71 9.52 12.00 -12.76
N LEU A 72 9.78 10.69 -12.68
CA LEU A 72 10.61 9.91 -13.62
C LEU A 72 10.17 10.02 -15.10
N LEU A 73 8.93 10.45 -15.36
CA LEU A 73 8.44 10.72 -16.72
C LEU A 73 9.01 12.00 -17.33
N ARG A 74 9.45 12.96 -16.52
CA ARG A 74 9.92 14.27 -17.01
C ARG A 74 11.43 14.29 -17.27
N VAL A 75 12.21 13.47 -16.56
CA VAL A 75 13.68 13.42 -16.65
C VAL A 75 14.15 12.62 -17.88
N GLY A 76 13.43 11.57 -18.29
CA GLY A 76 13.80 10.76 -19.46
C GLY A 76 13.81 11.51 -20.80
N ALA A 77 13.10 12.64 -20.89
CA ALA A 77 13.02 13.43 -22.13
C ALA A 77 14.03 14.59 -22.20
N LEU A 78 14.66 14.99 -21.08
CA LEU A 78 15.60 16.13 -21.04
C LEU A 78 17.07 15.68 -21.13
N GLY A 79 17.36 14.38 -20.99
CA GLY A 79 18.72 13.83 -21.10
C GLY A 79 19.18 13.47 -22.52
N MET A 80 18.37 13.72 -23.56
CA MET A 80 18.64 13.29 -24.94
C MET A 80 19.18 14.40 -25.87
N GLY A 81 19.46 15.61 -25.35
CA GLY A 81 20.07 16.70 -26.14
C GLY A 81 19.18 17.29 -27.25
N LEU A 82 17.87 17.05 -27.21
CA LEU A 82 16.91 17.55 -28.19
C LEU A 82 16.43 18.95 -27.79
N SER A 83 16.37 19.87 -28.76
CA SER A 83 15.80 21.20 -28.56
C SER A 83 14.27 21.13 -28.36
N ASP A 84 13.68 22.13 -27.71
CA ASP A 84 12.23 22.18 -27.46
C ASP A 84 11.40 22.13 -28.76
N GLU A 85 11.93 22.68 -29.86
CA GLU A 85 11.30 22.59 -31.18
C GLU A 85 11.33 21.16 -31.74
N GLU A 86 12.44 20.44 -31.59
CA GLU A 86 12.57 19.04 -32.03
C GLU A 86 11.69 18.11 -31.19
N ARG A 87 11.60 18.34 -29.88
CA ARG A 87 10.69 17.63 -28.98
C ARG A 87 9.23 17.83 -29.41
N THR A 88 8.85 19.06 -29.75
CA THR A 88 7.49 19.38 -30.19
C THR A 88 7.18 18.72 -31.54
N ARG A 89 8.16 18.65 -32.45
CA ARG A 89 8.03 17.91 -33.72
C ARG A 89 7.91 16.40 -33.54
N VAL A 90 8.70 15.79 -32.65
CA VAL A 90 8.63 14.35 -32.35
C VAL A 90 7.29 14.00 -31.69
N LEU A 91 6.84 14.83 -30.76
CA LEU A 91 5.52 14.67 -30.15
C LEU A 91 4.41 14.84 -31.18
N ALA A 92 4.48 15.84 -32.07
CA ALA A 92 3.52 16.03 -33.15
C ALA A 92 3.53 14.85 -34.16
N GLN A 93 4.70 14.27 -34.47
CA GLN A 93 4.80 13.07 -35.30
C GLN A 93 4.24 11.83 -34.59
N ALA A 94 4.40 11.71 -33.27
CA ALA A 94 3.80 10.63 -32.49
C ALA A 94 2.28 10.77 -32.39
N THR A 95 1.75 11.98 -32.23
CA THR A 95 0.29 12.21 -32.31
C THR A 95 -0.24 11.96 -33.71
N HIS A 96 0.48 12.34 -34.77
CA HIS A 96 0.11 12.04 -36.15
C HIS A 96 0.17 10.54 -36.49
N ARG A 97 1.16 9.78 -35.98
CA ARG A 97 1.16 8.30 -36.08
C ARG A 97 0.02 7.67 -35.29
N SER A 98 -0.27 8.16 -34.09
CA SER A 98 -1.40 7.64 -33.29
C SER A 98 -2.78 7.96 -33.89
N THR A 99 -2.87 8.96 -34.78
CA THR A 99 -4.10 9.33 -35.50
C THR A 99 -4.18 8.72 -36.91
N GLN A 100 -3.06 8.34 -37.54
CA GLN A 100 -3.05 7.53 -38.76
C GLN A 100 -3.16 6.02 -38.48
N GLU A 101 -2.69 5.53 -37.32
CA GLU A 101 -2.89 4.14 -36.85
C GLU A 101 -4.28 3.91 -36.19
N ARG A 102 -5.20 4.88 -36.34
CA ARG A 102 -6.64 4.74 -36.05
C ARG A 102 -7.49 4.69 -37.33
N GLN A 103 -6.93 4.18 -38.41
CA GLN A 103 -7.73 3.48 -39.41
C GLN A 103 -7.71 2.00 -39.03
N PRO A 104 -8.83 1.27 -39.13
CA PRO A 104 -8.74 -0.18 -39.07
C PRO A 104 -7.82 -0.57 -40.22
N GLU A 105 -6.60 -1.01 -39.92
CA GLU A 105 -5.85 -1.81 -40.87
C GLU A 105 -6.79 -2.96 -41.18
N ALA A 106 -7.43 -2.86 -42.34
CA ALA A 106 -8.18 -3.93 -42.93
C ALA A 106 -7.27 -5.14 -42.80
N LEU A 107 -7.72 -6.08 -41.97
CA LEU A 107 -7.26 -7.46 -41.99
C LEU A 107 -7.01 -7.75 -43.45
N ARG A 108 -5.74 -7.87 -43.84
CA ARG A 108 -5.41 -8.75 -44.94
C ARG A 108 -5.87 -10.10 -44.42
N GLU A 109 -7.13 -10.40 -44.69
CA GLU A 109 -7.66 -11.74 -44.83
C GLU A 109 -6.75 -12.39 -45.86
N GLN A 110 -5.61 -12.91 -45.38
CA GLN A 110 -5.24 -14.23 -45.80
C GLN A 110 -6.38 -15.09 -45.29
N GLU A 111 -7.24 -15.49 -46.21
CA GLU A 111 -8.18 -16.60 -46.08
C GLU A 111 -7.41 -17.82 -45.54
N GLY A 112 -7.25 -17.88 -44.23
CA GLY A 112 -6.93 -19.08 -43.48
C GLY A 112 -8.25 -19.73 -43.16
N SER A 113 -8.53 -20.86 -43.80
CA SER A 113 -9.72 -21.67 -43.55
C SER A 113 -9.99 -21.85 -42.05
N GLU A 114 -11.28 -21.91 -41.69
CA GLU A 114 -11.75 -22.36 -40.38
C GLU A 114 -10.87 -23.49 -39.81
N GLY A 115 -10.21 -23.25 -38.68
CA GLY A 115 -9.53 -24.29 -37.89
C GLY A 115 -7.99 -24.40 -38.00
N ASP A 116 -7.27 -23.47 -38.64
CA ASP A 116 -5.79 -23.56 -38.67
C ASP A 116 -5.14 -23.12 -37.33
N LEU A 117 -4.79 -24.11 -36.50
CA LEU A 117 -4.06 -23.91 -35.24
C LEU A 117 -2.55 -23.66 -35.46
N ARG A 118 -2.05 -23.59 -36.71
CA ARG A 118 -0.64 -23.30 -36.98
C ARG A 118 -0.24 -21.94 -36.39
N GLY A 119 0.84 -21.98 -35.61
CA GLY A 119 1.36 -20.82 -34.89
C GLY A 119 0.63 -20.47 -33.60
N ALA A 120 -0.38 -21.25 -33.18
CA ALA A 120 -0.93 -21.12 -31.83
C ALA A 120 0.08 -21.52 -30.74
N ILE A 121 1.04 -22.40 -31.08
CA ILE A 121 2.19 -22.71 -30.24
C ILE A 121 3.46 -22.25 -30.96
N GLU A 122 4.21 -21.38 -30.31
CA GLU A 122 5.53 -20.93 -30.73
C GLU A 122 6.61 -21.62 -29.91
N VAL A 123 7.59 -22.17 -30.62
CA VAL A 123 8.72 -22.86 -30.01
C VAL A 123 10.05 -22.37 -30.56
N ARG A 124 11.07 -22.47 -29.72
CA ARG A 124 12.46 -22.22 -30.08
C ARG A 124 13.26 -23.48 -29.85
N GLN A 125 14.22 -23.76 -30.73
CA GLN A 125 15.17 -24.85 -30.50
C GLN A 125 16.05 -24.54 -29.27
N ASP A 126 16.18 -25.50 -28.37
CA ASP A 126 17.04 -25.46 -27.19
C ASP A 126 18.00 -26.67 -27.24
N THR A 127 19.02 -26.64 -26.41
CA THR A 127 20.17 -27.57 -26.44
C THR A 127 19.76 -29.06 -26.44
N ASP A 128 18.66 -29.39 -25.74
CA ASP A 128 18.18 -30.77 -25.54
C ASP A 128 16.75 -31.01 -26.09
N GLY A 129 16.20 -30.09 -26.90
CA GLY A 129 14.83 -30.20 -27.38
C GLY A 129 14.23 -28.85 -27.78
N TYR A 130 12.94 -28.66 -27.47
CA TYR A 130 12.24 -27.40 -27.72
C TYR A 130 11.92 -26.64 -26.43
N ALA A 131 11.96 -25.32 -26.51
CA ALA A 131 11.42 -24.41 -25.51
C ALA A 131 10.12 -23.78 -26.04
N ILE A 132 9.03 -23.88 -25.28
CA ILE A 132 7.81 -23.13 -25.57
C ILE A 132 8.04 -21.67 -25.23
N VAL A 133 7.87 -20.79 -26.21
CA VAL A 133 8.05 -19.33 -26.06
C VAL A 133 6.76 -18.55 -26.26
N GLY A 134 5.71 -19.18 -26.79
CA GLY A 134 4.38 -18.57 -26.89
C GLY A 134 3.26 -19.61 -27.02
N VAL A 135 2.16 -19.37 -26.33
CA VAL A 135 0.92 -20.16 -26.42
C VAL A 135 -0.25 -19.19 -26.56
N ASP A 136 -0.91 -19.20 -27.72
CA ASP A 136 -2.10 -18.41 -28.04
C ASP A 136 -3.38 -19.17 -27.70
N LEU A 137 -3.89 -18.92 -26.50
CA LEU A 137 -5.10 -19.57 -26.01
C LEU A 137 -6.38 -19.03 -26.67
N HIS A 138 -6.34 -17.86 -27.31
CA HIS A 138 -7.51 -17.34 -28.03
C HIS A 138 -7.86 -18.22 -29.23
N ARG A 139 -6.85 -18.63 -30.01
CA ARG A 139 -7.05 -19.54 -31.14
C ARG A 139 -7.63 -20.87 -30.69
N PHE A 140 -7.13 -21.43 -29.59
CA PHE A 140 -7.68 -22.65 -29.01
C PHE A 140 -9.12 -22.46 -28.51
N ALA A 141 -9.40 -21.38 -27.78
CA ALA A 141 -10.74 -21.07 -27.29
C ALA A 141 -11.77 -20.94 -28.41
N GLN A 142 -11.41 -20.29 -29.53
CA GLN A 142 -12.25 -20.18 -30.72
C GLN A 142 -12.60 -21.57 -31.29
N THR A 143 -11.64 -22.48 -31.37
CA THR A 143 -11.89 -23.85 -31.84
C THR A 143 -12.71 -24.69 -30.87
N CYS A 144 -12.59 -24.46 -29.56
CA CYS A 144 -13.36 -25.16 -28.54
C CYS A 144 -14.79 -24.61 -28.36
N GLY A 145 -15.13 -23.48 -29.00
CA GLY A 145 -16.44 -22.84 -28.89
C GLY A 145 -16.69 -22.17 -27.54
N GLY A 146 -15.65 -21.88 -26.75
CA GLY A 146 -15.78 -21.29 -25.42
C GLY A 146 -14.43 -20.82 -24.87
N THR A 147 -14.48 -19.78 -24.01
CA THR A 147 -13.31 -19.15 -23.40
C THR A 147 -13.15 -19.47 -21.92
N GLU A 148 -13.97 -20.34 -21.36
CA GLU A 148 -13.95 -20.71 -19.94
C GLU A 148 -13.83 -22.22 -19.75
N ASP A 149 -13.35 -22.63 -18.57
CA ASP A 149 -13.14 -24.03 -18.20
C ASP A 149 -12.29 -24.87 -19.18
N LEU A 150 -11.35 -24.21 -19.86
CA LEU A 150 -10.42 -24.89 -20.76
C LEU A 150 -9.44 -25.76 -19.98
N ILE A 151 -9.24 -26.97 -20.48
CA ILE A 151 -8.17 -27.88 -20.09
C ILE A 151 -7.06 -27.77 -21.12
N VAL A 152 -5.86 -27.40 -20.70
CA VAL A 152 -4.70 -27.16 -21.55
C VAL A 152 -3.63 -28.18 -21.21
N ALA A 153 -3.32 -29.09 -22.13
CA ALA A 153 -2.21 -30.01 -22.02
C ALA A 153 -1.09 -29.56 -22.96
N LEU A 154 0.07 -29.19 -22.41
CA LEU A 154 1.20 -28.79 -23.23
C LEU A 154 1.81 -30.00 -23.95
N PRO A 155 2.31 -29.83 -25.19
CA PRO A 155 2.89 -30.92 -25.95
C PRO A 155 4.16 -31.44 -25.25
N ALA A 156 4.23 -32.76 -25.07
CA ALA A 156 5.44 -33.39 -24.53
C ALA A 156 6.55 -33.47 -25.59
N PHE A 157 6.17 -33.66 -26.86
CA PHE A 157 7.08 -33.82 -28.00
C PHE A 157 6.64 -32.98 -29.21
N ILE A 158 7.62 -32.46 -29.94
CA ILE A 158 7.44 -31.75 -31.21
C ILE A 158 8.39 -32.40 -32.23
N GLY A 159 7.84 -33.03 -33.26
CA GLY A 159 8.64 -33.73 -34.27
C GLY A 159 9.51 -34.85 -33.69
N GLY A 160 9.08 -35.50 -32.61
CA GLY A 160 9.86 -36.51 -31.88
C GLY A 160 10.89 -35.96 -30.90
N MET A 161 11.15 -34.65 -30.88
CA MET A 161 12.04 -34.02 -29.89
C MET A 161 11.24 -33.58 -28.66
N PRO A 162 11.78 -33.75 -27.43
CA PRO A 162 11.07 -33.38 -26.21
C PRO A 162 10.96 -31.86 -26.05
N VAL A 163 9.86 -31.41 -25.44
CA VAL A 163 9.74 -30.05 -24.93
C VAL A 163 10.39 -29.99 -23.55
N VAL A 164 11.51 -29.29 -23.43
CA VAL A 164 12.35 -29.29 -22.21
C VAL A 164 12.20 -28.02 -21.37
N ARG A 165 11.62 -26.95 -21.94
CA ARG A 165 11.53 -25.65 -21.29
C ARG A 165 10.22 -24.90 -21.61
N ILE A 166 9.72 -24.15 -20.64
CA ILE A 166 8.72 -23.11 -20.81
C ILE A 166 9.39 -21.76 -20.52
N ALA A 167 9.38 -20.83 -21.47
CA ALA A 167 9.98 -19.52 -21.30
C ALA A 167 9.12 -18.58 -20.43
N ALA A 168 9.73 -17.51 -19.93
CA ALA A 168 9.08 -16.50 -19.07
C ALA A 168 7.85 -15.84 -19.72
N GLU A 169 7.84 -15.71 -21.05
CA GLU A 169 6.77 -15.04 -21.80
C GLU A 169 5.82 -16.02 -22.52
N ALA A 170 5.95 -17.33 -22.24
CA ALA A 170 5.17 -18.37 -22.91
C ALA A 170 3.66 -18.11 -22.87
N PHE A 171 3.14 -17.57 -21.77
CA PHE A 171 1.74 -17.15 -21.63
C PHE A 171 1.62 -15.63 -21.46
N SER A 172 2.21 -14.87 -22.40
CA SER A 172 2.11 -13.40 -22.39
C SER A 172 0.64 -12.92 -22.39
N ARG A 173 0.38 -11.77 -21.73
CA ARG A 173 -0.98 -11.23 -21.55
C ARG A 173 -1.77 -11.14 -22.87
N ARG A 174 -1.14 -10.71 -23.97
CA ARG A 174 -1.79 -10.56 -25.28
C ARG A 174 -2.33 -11.87 -25.87
N ARG A 175 -1.83 -13.01 -25.40
CA ARG A 175 -2.14 -14.35 -25.94
C ARG A 175 -3.14 -15.14 -25.10
N VAL A 176 -3.40 -14.70 -23.87
CA VAL A 176 -4.18 -15.48 -22.88
C VAL A 176 -5.28 -14.69 -22.17
N GLN A 177 -5.34 -13.37 -22.37
CA GLN A 177 -6.29 -12.51 -21.67
C GLN A 177 -7.73 -12.86 -22.03
N GLY A 178 -8.63 -12.93 -21.05
CA GLY A 178 -10.05 -13.25 -21.30
C GLY A 178 -10.30 -14.74 -21.53
N VAL A 179 -9.28 -15.59 -21.35
CA VAL A 179 -9.39 -17.04 -21.44
C VAL A 179 -9.20 -17.69 -20.07
N GLY A 180 -10.27 -18.29 -19.54
CA GLY A 180 -10.30 -19.03 -18.29
C GLY A 180 -9.86 -20.48 -18.48
N VAL A 181 -8.76 -20.84 -17.81
CA VAL A 181 -8.21 -22.20 -17.82
C VAL A 181 -8.56 -22.87 -16.49
N ARG A 182 -9.16 -24.06 -16.54
CA ARG A 182 -9.44 -24.86 -15.34
C ARG A 182 -8.22 -25.68 -14.92
N LEU A 183 -7.51 -26.25 -15.89
CA LEU A 183 -6.30 -27.05 -15.64
C LEU A 183 -5.27 -26.80 -16.75
N LEU A 184 -4.04 -26.47 -16.37
CA LEU A 184 -2.86 -26.53 -17.22
C LEU A 184 -2.00 -27.74 -16.82
N VAL A 185 -1.69 -28.63 -17.75
CA VAL A 185 -0.79 -29.78 -17.54
C VAL A 185 0.56 -29.51 -18.20
N VAL A 186 1.60 -29.38 -17.37
CA VAL A 186 2.99 -29.37 -17.82
C VAL A 186 3.49 -30.81 -17.91
N PRO A 187 3.94 -31.29 -19.08
CA PRO A 187 4.31 -32.68 -19.29
C PRO A 187 5.64 -33.03 -18.61
N ASP A 188 5.86 -34.34 -18.44
CA ASP A 188 7.05 -34.90 -17.81
C ASP A 188 8.36 -34.59 -18.55
N THR A 189 8.32 -34.18 -19.81
CA THR A 189 9.53 -33.83 -20.58
C THR A 189 10.12 -32.47 -20.18
N VAL A 190 9.32 -31.59 -19.57
CA VAL A 190 9.75 -30.23 -19.20
C VAL A 190 10.65 -30.28 -17.96
N LYS A 191 11.84 -29.68 -18.08
CA LYS A 191 12.81 -29.56 -16.98
C LYS A 191 12.84 -28.18 -16.35
N ARG A 192 12.57 -27.13 -17.13
CA ARG A 192 12.73 -25.74 -16.69
C ARG A 192 11.54 -24.86 -17.05
N ILE A 193 11.07 -24.07 -16.10
CA ILE A 193 10.02 -23.08 -16.29
C ILE A 193 10.59 -21.71 -15.91
N GLY A 194 10.55 -20.76 -16.84
CA GLY A 194 11.03 -19.40 -16.64
C GLY A 194 10.22 -18.64 -15.59
N ALA A 195 10.84 -17.67 -14.93
CA ALA A 195 10.12 -16.78 -14.02
C ALA A 195 8.96 -16.07 -14.75
N HIS A 196 7.84 -15.89 -14.07
CA HIS A 196 6.64 -15.23 -14.58
C HIS A 196 5.95 -15.92 -15.77
N ALA A 197 6.34 -17.14 -16.13
CA ALA A 197 5.72 -17.91 -17.21
C ALA A 197 4.19 -17.97 -17.11
N PHE A 198 3.63 -18.02 -15.90
CA PHE A 198 2.19 -18.10 -15.67
C PHE A 198 1.56 -16.81 -15.14
N LEU A 199 2.28 -15.69 -15.13
CA LEU A 199 1.86 -14.43 -14.51
C LEU A 199 0.51 -13.92 -15.02
N ALA A 200 0.29 -13.96 -16.34
CA ALA A 200 -0.93 -13.46 -16.96
C ALA A 200 -2.02 -14.55 -17.15
N LEU A 201 -1.69 -15.80 -16.85
CA LEU A 201 -2.55 -16.94 -17.14
C LEU A 201 -3.65 -17.08 -16.08
N SER A 202 -4.92 -16.99 -16.50
CA SER A 202 -6.07 -17.26 -15.63
C SER A 202 -6.33 -18.77 -15.47
N ALA A 203 -5.39 -19.51 -14.87
CA ALA A 203 -5.52 -20.96 -14.61
C ALA A 203 -5.91 -21.31 -13.17
N GLN A 204 -6.95 -22.12 -12.96
CA GLN A 204 -7.34 -22.53 -11.59
C GLN A 204 -6.33 -23.52 -11.00
N CYS A 205 -5.93 -24.54 -11.76
CA CYS A 205 -4.93 -25.53 -11.35
C CYS A 205 -3.79 -25.64 -12.37
N ILE A 206 -2.55 -25.73 -11.90
CA ILE A 206 -1.37 -26.02 -12.73
C ILE A 206 -0.73 -27.32 -12.21
N HIS A 207 -0.62 -28.31 -13.09
CA HIS A 207 0.07 -29.57 -12.82
C HIS A 207 1.52 -29.51 -13.32
N LEU A 208 2.48 -29.89 -12.47
CA LEU A 208 3.90 -30.00 -12.80
C LEU A 208 4.32 -31.47 -12.96
N GLY A 209 4.87 -31.81 -14.12
CA GLY A 209 5.39 -33.14 -14.43
C GLY A 209 6.61 -33.55 -13.59
N CYS A 210 6.99 -34.82 -13.69
CA CYS A 210 7.99 -35.44 -12.79
C CYS A 210 9.43 -34.94 -12.98
N ASN A 211 9.81 -34.41 -14.16
CA ASN A 211 11.18 -33.95 -14.41
C ASN A 211 11.35 -32.42 -14.30
N VAL A 212 10.36 -31.68 -13.81
CA VAL A 212 10.53 -30.24 -13.56
C VAL A 212 11.54 -30.05 -12.42
N GLU A 213 12.73 -29.54 -12.76
CA GLU A 213 13.86 -29.33 -11.86
C GLU A 213 14.00 -27.86 -11.45
N VAL A 214 13.70 -26.94 -12.37
CA VAL A 214 13.82 -25.49 -12.16
C VAL A 214 12.49 -24.80 -12.41
N LEU A 215 12.00 -24.11 -11.39
CA LEU A 215 10.82 -23.25 -11.46
C LEU A 215 11.22 -21.83 -11.06
N GLY A 216 11.26 -20.91 -12.02
CA GLY A 216 11.40 -19.49 -11.71
C GLY A 216 10.18 -18.97 -10.95
N GLU A 217 10.32 -17.83 -10.28
CA GLU A 217 9.25 -17.24 -9.45
C GLU A 217 7.94 -17.08 -10.22
N GLN A 218 6.82 -17.53 -9.64
CA GLN A 218 5.49 -17.46 -10.25
C GLN A 218 4.51 -16.64 -9.38
N PRO A 219 4.69 -15.31 -9.28
CA PRO A 219 3.72 -14.47 -8.58
C PRO A 219 2.35 -14.57 -9.25
N CYS A 220 1.30 -14.55 -8.43
CA CYS A 220 -0.08 -14.63 -8.89
C CYS A 220 -0.87 -13.44 -8.35
N ASP A 221 -1.48 -12.67 -9.25
CA ASP A 221 -2.48 -11.64 -8.91
C ASP A 221 -3.86 -12.13 -9.38
N LEU A 222 -4.69 -12.56 -8.43
CA LEU A 222 -6.01 -13.13 -8.71
C LEU A 222 -6.94 -12.10 -9.36
N ALA A 223 -6.80 -10.82 -8.99
CA ALA A 223 -7.61 -9.72 -9.51
C ALA A 223 -7.04 -9.12 -10.80
N GLY A 224 -5.73 -9.25 -11.02
CA GLY A 224 -5.00 -8.70 -12.17
C GLY A 224 -5.03 -9.56 -13.45
N VAL A 225 -5.50 -10.81 -13.36
CA VAL A 225 -5.74 -11.68 -14.52
C VAL A 225 -7.16 -11.56 -15.06
N SER A 226 -7.37 -12.00 -16.31
CA SER A 226 -8.66 -11.98 -16.99
C SER A 226 -8.92 -13.35 -17.63
N PRO A 227 -10.06 -13.99 -17.35
CA PRO A 227 -11.05 -13.64 -16.32
C PRO A 227 -10.43 -13.58 -14.92
N ARG A 228 -11.10 -12.92 -13.97
CA ARG A 228 -10.59 -12.85 -12.59
C ARG A 228 -10.57 -14.24 -11.98
N LEU A 229 -9.47 -14.61 -11.32
CA LEU A 229 -9.36 -15.91 -10.67
C LEU A 229 -9.98 -15.85 -9.27
N ALA A 230 -10.92 -16.75 -9.01
CA ALA A 230 -11.40 -16.97 -7.65
C ALA A 230 -10.40 -17.78 -6.80
N ARG A 231 -9.57 -18.62 -7.45
CA ARG A 231 -8.65 -19.55 -6.78
C ARG A 231 -7.45 -19.90 -7.65
N ARG A 232 -6.36 -20.32 -7.00
CA ARG A 232 -5.18 -20.92 -7.65
C ARG A 232 -4.67 -22.09 -6.81
N SER A 233 -4.36 -23.20 -7.47
CA SER A 233 -3.71 -24.36 -6.87
C SER A 233 -2.65 -24.97 -7.80
N TYR A 234 -1.73 -25.71 -7.21
CA TYR A 234 -0.75 -26.54 -7.91
C TYR A 234 -0.94 -28.01 -7.55
N SER A 235 -0.65 -28.87 -8.53
CA SER A 235 -0.40 -30.30 -8.31
C SER A 235 0.97 -30.64 -8.89
N VAL A 236 1.62 -31.64 -8.32
CA VAL A 236 2.95 -32.09 -8.75
C VAL A 236 2.92 -33.60 -8.87
N ASP A 237 3.54 -34.15 -9.91
CA ASP A 237 3.68 -35.60 -10.04
C ASP A 237 4.43 -36.18 -8.83
N LYS A 238 3.95 -37.32 -8.34
CA LYS A 238 4.48 -37.98 -7.13
C LYS A 238 5.95 -38.42 -7.25
N HIS A 239 6.49 -38.51 -8.46
CA HIS A 239 7.88 -38.88 -8.72
C HIS A 239 8.80 -37.67 -8.92
N ASN A 240 8.27 -36.44 -8.83
CA ASN A 240 9.10 -35.23 -8.90
C ASN A 240 10.06 -35.16 -7.71
N LYS A 241 11.36 -34.98 -8.00
CA LYS A 241 12.43 -34.99 -6.98
C LYS A 241 12.72 -33.62 -6.37
N HIS A 242 12.18 -32.54 -6.94
CA HIS A 242 12.50 -31.15 -6.60
C HIS A 242 11.32 -30.39 -5.98
N PHE A 243 10.10 -30.76 -6.33
CA PHE A 243 8.88 -30.10 -5.86
C PHE A 243 7.86 -31.11 -5.33
N SER A 244 6.98 -30.64 -4.47
CA SER A 244 5.82 -31.39 -3.98
C SER A 244 4.61 -30.47 -3.87
N ALA A 245 3.41 -31.03 -3.92
CA ALA A 245 2.18 -30.28 -3.67
C ALA A 245 1.37 -30.92 -2.55
N HIS A 246 0.89 -30.10 -1.62
CA HIS A 246 0.00 -30.52 -0.55
C HIS A 246 -1.20 -29.57 -0.45
N ARG A 247 -2.41 -30.12 -0.53
CA ARG A 247 -3.67 -29.35 -0.53
C ARG A 247 -3.67 -28.17 -1.51
N GLY A 248 -3.10 -28.38 -2.70
CA GLY A 248 -2.98 -27.35 -3.74
C GLY A 248 -1.86 -26.32 -3.54
N SER A 249 -1.14 -26.36 -2.42
CA SER A 249 0.02 -25.49 -2.16
C SER A 249 1.29 -26.15 -2.67
N LEU A 250 2.23 -25.37 -3.20
CA LEU A 250 3.48 -25.80 -3.81
C LEU A 250 4.65 -25.62 -2.85
N PHE A 251 5.43 -26.68 -2.67
CA PHE A 251 6.60 -26.74 -1.82
C PHE A 251 7.81 -27.29 -2.58
N SER A 252 9.00 -27.12 -2.01
CA SER A 252 10.16 -27.95 -2.37
C SER A 252 9.87 -29.41 -2.01
N SER A 253 10.62 -30.34 -2.59
CA SER A 253 10.42 -31.78 -2.37
C SER A 253 10.64 -32.22 -0.92
N ASP A 254 11.52 -31.55 -0.19
CA ASP A 254 11.74 -31.72 1.25
C ASP A 254 10.70 -30.99 2.12
N GLY A 255 9.84 -30.17 1.51
CA GLY A 255 8.81 -29.37 2.17
C GLY A 255 9.35 -28.18 2.98
N THR A 256 10.65 -27.87 2.91
CA THR A 256 11.26 -26.79 3.70
C THR A 256 10.99 -25.39 3.13
N ARG A 257 10.65 -25.30 1.83
CA ARG A 257 10.37 -24.03 1.15
C ARG A 257 8.93 -24.02 0.66
N LEU A 258 8.16 -22.99 1.04
CA LEU A 258 6.84 -22.69 0.50
C LEU A 258 6.98 -21.77 -0.71
N LEU A 259 6.67 -22.29 -1.91
CA LEU A 259 6.76 -21.55 -3.17
C LEU A 259 5.44 -20.91 -3.57
N PHE A 260 4.30 -21.51 -3.20
CA PHE A 260 2.97 -20.98 -3.42
C PHE A 260 1.97 -21.56 -2.41
N LEU A 261 1.19 -20.73 -1.74
CA LEU A 261 0.07 -21.15 -0.91
C LEU A 261 -1.21 -21.11 -1.73
N ALA A 262 -1.96 -22.22 -1.73
CA ALA A 262 -3.26 -22.29 -2.38
C ALA A 262 -4.18 -21.17 -1.89
N THR A 263 -4.87 -20.54 -2.83
CA THR A 263 -5.86 -19.48 -2.54
C THR A 263 -7.25 -19.91 -3.00
N PRO A 264 -8.33 -19.43 -2.35
CA PRO A 264 -8.37 -18.48 -1.23
C PRO A 264 -7.87 -19.09 0.10
N SER A 265 -7.18 -18.28 0.91
CA SER A 265 -6.76 -18.67 2.26
C SER A 265 -7.91 -18.51 3.27
N THR A 266 -7.92 -19.34 4.31
CA THR A 266 -8.77 -19.14 5.49
C THR A 266 -8.33 -17.90 6.27
N ALA A 267 -9.22 -17.36 7.12
CA ALA A 267 -8.89 -16.21 7.98
C ALA A 267 -7.70 -16.48 8.91
N ARG A 268 -7.48 -17.74 9.30
CA ARG A 268 -6.30 -18.23 10.01
C ARG A 268 -5.55 -19.22 9.12
N VAL A 269 -4.28 -18.95 8.84
CA VAL A 269 -3.39 -19.82 8.07
C VAL A 269 -2.37 -20.45 8.99
N GLU A 270 -2.31 -21.77 9.00
CA GLU A 270 -1.30 -22.53 9.74
C GLU A 270 -0.24 -23.05 8.78
N LEU A 271 0.99 -22.56 8.94
CA LEU A 271 2.11 -22.99 8.11
C LEU A 271 2.61 -24.36 8.59
N PRO A 272 2.97 -25.28 7.68
CA PRO A 272 3.48 -26.60 8.06
C PRO A 272 4.75 -26.53 8.93
N SER A 273 4.91 -27.48 9.85
CA SER A 273 5.97 -27.48 10.86
C SER A 273 7.40 -27.59 10.33
N ASN A 274 7.57 -28.10 9.11
CA ASN A 274 8.87 -28.26 8.44
C ASN A 274 9.25 -27.06 7.56
N VAL A 275 8.39 -26.06 7.38
CA VAL A 275 8.69 -24.89 6.54
C VAL A 275 9.69 -23.98 7.22
N GLU A 276 10.83 -23.80 6.58
CA GLU A 276 11.92 -22.91 6.99
C GLU A 276 11.93 -21.61 6.17
N TYR A 277 11.48 -21.66 4.90
CA TYR A 277 11.54 -20.53 3.97
C TYR A 277 10.19 -20.29 3.29
N ILE A 278 9.76 -19.02 3.24
CA ILE A 278 8.61 -18.56 2.45
C ILE A 278 9.14 -17.68 1.31
N GLU A 279 8.98 -18.12 0.07
CA GLU A 279 9.50 -17.43 -1.11
C GLU A 279 8.74 -16.13 -1.43
N ALA A 280 9.33 -15.27 -2.25
CA ALA A 280 8.76 -13.97 -2.63
C ALA A 280 7.36 -14.09 -3.28
N ALA A 281 7.13 -15.15 -4.06
CA ALA A 281 5.87 -15.43 -4.76
C ALA A 281 4.91 -16.35 -3.99
N ALA A 282 5.21 -16.69 -2.73
CA ALA A 282 4.44 -17.66 -1.96
C ALA A 282 2.98 -17.27 -1.73
N PHE A 283 2.70 -15.98 -1.56
CA PHE A 283 1.35 -15.49 -1.31
C PHE A 283 0.83 -14.74 -2.52
N ALA A 284 -0.35 -15.15 -2.99
CA ALA A 284 -1.00 -14.47 -4.08
C ALA A 284 -1.51 -13.08 -3.65
N THR A 285 -1.58 -12.18 -4.62
CA THR A 285 -2.15 -10.83 -4.48
C THR A 285 -3.54 -10.79 -5.12
N GLY A 286 -4.27 -9.69 -4.94
CA GLY A 286 -5.62 -9.55 -5.47
C GLY A 286 -6.67 -10.42 -4.75
N CYS A 287 -6.30 -11.04 -3.63
CA CYS A 287 -7.20 -11.73 -2.72
C CYS A 287 -7.12 -11.13 -1.31
N GLU A 288 -8.15 -11.41 -0.49
CA GLU A 288 -8.15 -10.98 0.89
C GLU A 288 -7.03 -11.69 1.69
N PRO A 289 -6.17 -10.94 2.39
CA PRO A 289 -5.16 -11.54 3.26
C PRO A 289 -5.81 -12.23 4.47
N PRO A 290 -5.16 -13.25 5.05
CA PRO A 290 -5.61 -13.82 6.31
C PRO A 290 -5.50 -12.78 7.43
N ALA A 291 -6.34 -12.93 8.45
CA ALA A 291 -6.24 -12.16 9.68
C ALA A 291 -5.03 -12.63 10.53
N VAL A 292 -4.78 -13.94 10.53
CA VAL A 292 -3.75 -14.58 11.38
C VAL A 292 -2.90 -15.57 10.58
N VAL A 293 -1.59 -15.53 10.80
CA VAL A 293 -0.61 -16.50 10.29
C VAL A 293 0.09 -17.16 11.47
N VAL A 294 0.03 -18.49 11.57
CA VAL A 294 0.72 -19.26 12.61
C VAL A 294 2.03 -19.79 12.04
N CYS A 295 3.14 -19.37 12.64
CA CYS A 295 4.48 -19.71 12.18
C CYS A 295 4.99 -20.99 12.86
N PRO A 296 5.72 -21.86 12.14
CA PRO A 296 6.43 -22.96 12.78
C PRO A 296 7.69 -22.45 13.47
N GLN A 297 8.21 -23.21 14.43
CA GLN A 297 9.45 -22.87 15.13
C GLN A 297 10.69 -22.90 14.21
N THR A 298 10.60 -23.66 13.11
CA THR A 298 11.64 -23.82 12.08
C THR A 298 11.74 -22.63 11.13
N LEU A 299 10.75 -21.71 11.14
CA LEU A 299 10.69 -20.61 10.17
C LEU A 299 11.92 -19.70 10.31
N ALA A 300 12.77 -19.72 9.30
CA ALA A 300 14.03 -19.01 9.26
C ALA A 300 13.94 -17.72 8.44
N ARG A 301 13.17 -17.71 7.34
CA ARG A 301 13.12 -16.57 6.41
C ARG A 301 11.78 -16.44 5.70
N VAL A 302 11.34 -15.19 5.50
CA VAL A 302 10.14 -14.83 4.75
C VAL A 302 10.50 -13.72 3.76
N ASP A 303 10.58 -14.04 2.48
CA ASP A 303 10.98 -13.08 1.44
C ASP A 303 9.80 -12.27 0.91
N THR A 304 8.59 -12.84 0.92
CA THR A 304 7.39 -12.09 0.57
C THR A 304 7.08 -11.02 1.63
N LYS A 305 6.65 -9.85 1.15
CA LYS A 305 6.13 -8.75 1.98
C LYS A 305 4.60 -8.76 2.04
N ALA A 306 3.96 -9.70 1.35
CA ALA A 306 2.53 -9.89 1.45
C ALA A 306 2.15 -10.30 2.88
N TRP A 307 1.00 -9.82 3.35
CA TRP A 307 0.44 -10.12 4.68
C TRP A 307 1.25 -9.61 5.87
N ASP A 308 2.11 -8.62 5.64
CA ASP A 308 2.85 -7.91 6.68
C ASP A 308 1.93 -7.20 7.70
N ASP A 309 0.68 -6.93 7.30
CA ASP A 309 -0.38 -6.36 8.14
C ASP A 309 -1.29 -7.42 8.81
N ALA A 310 -1.08 -8.72 8.54
CA ALA A 310 -1.74 -9.79 9.30
C ALA A 310 -1.07 -9.96 10.67
N VAL A 311 -1.72 -10.63 11.60
CA VAL A 311 -1.11 -10.99 12.89
C VAL A 311 -0.32 -12.29 12.73
N TRP A 312 1.00 -12.21 12.92
CA TRP A 312 1.90 -13.36 12.84
C TRP A 312 2.16 -13.90 14.25
N LEU A 313 1.59 -15.07 14.55
CA LEU A 313 1.87 -15.82 15.77
C LEU A 313 3.22 -16.54 15.58
N CYS A 314 4.30 -15.90 16.03
CA CYS A 314 5.69 -16.35 15.85
C CYS A 314 6.23 -16.87 17.18
N PRO A 315 6.59 -18.16 17.29
CA PRO A 315 7.28 -18.66 18.48
C PRO A 315 8.57 -17.86 18.71
N HIS A 316 8.84 -17.38 19.93
CA HIS A 316 10.00 -16.51 20.20
C HIS A 316 11.36 -17.10 19.79
N GLY A 317 11.47 -18.43 19.70
CA GLY A 317 12.67 -19.13 19.25
C GLY A 317 12.82 -19.28 17.72
N ALA A 318 11.84 -18.87 16.92
CA ALA A 318 11.94 -19.00 15.46
C ALA A 318 12.92 -17.94 14.89
N PRO A 319 13.90 -18.34 14.05
CA PRO A 319 14.93 -17.40 13.57
C PRO A 319 14.36 -16.22 12.76
N ALA A 320 13.21 -16.40 12.10
CA ALA A 320 12.56 -15.35 11.32
C ALA A 320 12.03 -14.17 12.17
N CYS A 321 11.72 -14.36 13.46
CA CYS A 321 10.98 -13.35 14.22
C CYS A 321 11.74 -12.01 14.30
N HIS A 322 13.08 -12.00 14.41
CA HIS A 322 13.86 -10.75 14.42
C HIS A 322 13.83 -10.01 13.09
N ALA A 323 13.93 -10.75 11.98
CA ALA A 323 13.84 -10.16 10.65
C ALA A 323 12.44 -9.58 10.39
N LEU A 324 11.39 -10.31 10.78
CA LEU A 324 9.99 -9.87 10.67
C LEU A 324 9.73 -8.62 11.54
N ARG A 325 10.26 -8.57 12.77
CA ARG A 325 10.14 -7.39 13.66
C ARG A 325 10.83 -6.17 13.06
N ARG A 326 12.03 -6.33 12.49
CA ARG A 326 12.74 -5.24 11.78
C ARG A 326 12.01 -4.79 10.52
N ARG A 327 11.34 -5.70 9.81
CA ARG A 327 10.45 -5.34 8.70
C ARG A 327 9.17 -4.64 9.15
N GLY A 328 8.80 -4.81 10.42
CA GLY A 328 7.66 -4.17 11.08
C GLY A 328 6.40 -5.02 11.09
N VAL A 329 6.50 -6.31 10.83
CA VAL A 329 5.35 -7.24 10.85
C VAL A 329 4.69 -7.24 12.23
N ARG A 330 3.36 -7.32 12.28
CA ARG A 330 2.61 -7.44 13.54
C ARG A 330 2.84 -8.82 14.13
N LEU A 331 3.78 -8.91 15.06
CA LEU A 331 4.19 -10.18 15.68
C LEU A 331 3.57 -10.32 17.07
N ALA A 332 3.08 -11.51 17.37
CA ALA A 332 2.67 -11.90 18.70
C ALA A 332 3.23 -13.29 19.05
N GLY A 333 3.39 -13.56 20.34
CA GLY A 333 3.68 -14.89 20.83
C GLY A 333 2.53 -15.89 20.60
N PRO A 334 2.76 -17.20 20.79
CA PRO A 334 1.75 -18.23 20.59
C PRO A 334 0.59 -18.16 21.60
N ARG A 335 0.74 -17.37 22.68
CA ARG A 335 -0.29 -17.13 23.71
C ARG A 335 -1.03 -15.81 23.51
N ALA A 336 -0.91 -15.21 22.32
CA ALA A 336 -1.65 -14.00 22.00
C ALA A 336 -3.15 -14.21 22.19
N PHE A 337 -3.80 -13.14 22.63
CA PHE A 337 -5.18 -13.14 23.06
C PHE A 337 -5.97 -12.18 22.18
N GLU A 338 -7.09 -12.66 21.62
CA GLU A 338 -8.00 -11.85 20.83
C GLU A 338 -9.18 -11.41 21.69
N GLN A 339 -9.48 -10.11 21.70
CA GLN A 339 -10.63 -9.53 22.38
C GLN A 339 -11.15 -8.32 21.59
N ASP A 340 -12.46 -8.26 21.36
CA ASP A 340 -13.15 -7.15 20.70
C ASP A 340 -12.54 -6.76 19.33
N GLY A 341 -12.10 -7.78 18.56
CA GLY A 341 -11.45 -7.60 17.26
C GLY A 341 -10.02 -7.06 17.32
N CYS A 342 -9.45 -6.93 18.52
CA CYS A 342 -8.06 -6.56 18.75
C CYS A 342 -7.24 -7.79 19.16
N TRP A 343 -5.96 -7.79 18.79
CA TRP A 343 -4.98 -8.80 19.20
C TRP A 343 -4.01 -8.21 20.20
N TYR A 344 -3.83 -8.93 21.31
CA TYR A 344 -2.93 -8.58 22.39
C TYR A 344 -1.90 -9.67 22.61
N ASP A 345 -0.69 -9.26 22.97
CA ASP A 345 0.35 -10.13 23.51
C ASP A 345 0.76 -9.63 24.90
N PHE A 346 1.64 -10.34 25.58
CA PHE A 346 2.03 -10.04 26.95
C PHE A 346 3.54 -10.14 27.13
N ASP A 347 4.14 -9.14 27.77
CA ASP A 347 5.54 -9.17 28.21
C ASP A 347 5.64 -9.03 29.73
N GLU A 348 6.83 -8.75 30.27
CA GLU A 348 7.01 -8.59 31.72
C GLU A 348 6.29 -7.36 32.26
N ASP A 349 6.20 -6.28 31.47
CA ASP A 349 5.63 -5.00 31.88
C ASP A 349 4.10 -4.97 31.82
N GLY A 350 3.48 -5.70 30.88
CA GLY A 350 2.03 -5.74 30.78
C GLY A 350 1.50 -6.32 29.48
N ALA A 351 0.33 -5.83 29.08
CA ALA A 351 -0.30 -6.14 27.80
C ALA A 351 0.26 -5.24 26.69
N VAL A 352 0.34 -5.80 25.49
CA VAL A 352 0.86 -5.17 24.28
C VAL A 352 -0.20 -5.30 23.19
N LEU A 353 -0.68 -4.18 22.65
CA LEU A 353 -1.58 -4.21 21.49
C LEU A 353 -0.77 -4.57 20.23
N VAL A 354 -1.04 -5.73 19.63
CA VAL A 354 -0.36 -6.19 18.40
C VAL A 354 -1.13 -5.74 17.16
N ALA A 355 -2.46 -5.82 17.20
CA ALA A 355 -3.33 -5.28 16.17
C ALA A 355 -4.59 -4.71 16.82
N GLY A 356 -4.92 -3.47 16.52
CA GLY A 356 -6.19 -2.85 16.81
C GLY A 356 -7.31 -3.44 15.94
N PRO A 357 -8.52 -2.87 16.02
CA PRO A 357 -9.67 -3.41 15.32
C PRO A 357 -9.42 -3.55 13.81
N PRO A 358 -10.12 -4.44 13.09
CA PRO A 358 -10.08 -4.40 11.65
C PRO A 358 -10.68 -3.09 11.13
N LYS A 359 -10.18 -2.60 10.00
CA LYS A 359 -10.78 -1.47 9.30
C LYS A 359 -12.25 -1.82 8.97
N PRO A 360 -13.22 -0.92 9.20
CA PRO A 360 -14.60 -1.14 8.79
C PRO A 360 -14.67 -1.47 7.29
N ALA A 361 -15.51 -2.45 6.93
CA ALA A 361 -15.74 -2.79 5.53
C ALA A 361 -16.28 -1.56 4.78
N SER A 362 -15.79 -1.35 3.55
CA SER A 362 -16.31 -0.26 2.70
C SER A 362 -17.79 -0.49 2.38
N VAL A 363 -18.53 0.57 2.08
CA VAL A 363 -19.94 0.49 1.63
C VAL A 363 -20.08 -0.51 0.48
N SER A 364 -19.19 -0.44 -0.52
CA SER A 364 -19.17 -1.39 -1.64
C SER A 364 -18.92 -2.84 -1.22
N ARG A 365 -18.09 -3.05 -0.19
CA ARG A 365 -17.81 -4.39 0.34
C ARG A 365 -18.98 -4.93 1.16
N ARG A 366 -19.59 -4.11 2.01
CA ARG A 366 -20.82 -4.46 2.76
C ARG A 366 -21.95 -4.82 1.81
N PHE A 367 -22.11 -4.03 0.74
CA PHE A 367 -23.04 -4.33 -0.36
C PHE A 367 -22.73 -5.68 -1.02
N ALA A 368 -21.47 -5.93 -1.37
CA ALA A 368 -21.07 -7.19 -2.00
C ALA A 368 -21.30 -8.40 -1.08
N GLU A 369 -21.01 -8.26 0.21
CA GLU A 369 -21.24 -9.29 1.24
C GLU A 369 -22.74 -9.56 1.44
N GLN A 370 -23.58 -8.53 1.50
CA GLN A 370 -25.03 -8.69 1.55
C GLN A 370 -25.58 -9.34 0.27
N ALA A 371 -25.12 -8.90 -0.90
CA ALA A 371 -25.52 -9.49 -2.18
C ALA A 371 -25.11 -10.97 -2.27
N ALA A 372 -23.92 -11.33 -1.79
CA ALA A 372 -23.45 -12.72 -1.73
C ALA A 372 -24.26 -13.57 -0.74
N ALA A 373 -24.57 -13.04 0.45
CA ALA A 373 -25.40 -13.72 1.45
C ALA A 373 -26.83 -13.93 0.92
N PHE A 374 -27.39 -12.94 0.25
CA PHE A 374 -28.70 -13.03 -0.38
C PHE A 374 -28.70 -14.07 -1.52
N ALA A 375 -27.70 -14.06 -2.39
CA ALA A 375 -27.53 -15.07 -3.43
C ALA A 375 -27.43 -16.49 -2.85
N ALA A 376 -26.65 -16.67 -1.78
CA ALA A 376 -26.52 -17.94 -1.09
C ALA A 376 -27.85 -18.41 -0.44
N ALA A 377 -28.63 -17.49 0.14
CA ALA A 377 -29.94 -17.80 0.71
C ALA A 377 -30.95 -18.23 -0.38
N VAL A 378 -30.98 -17.53 -1.52
CA VAL A 378 -31.81 -17.88 -2.67
C VAL A 378 -31.43 -19.25 -3.25
N HIS A 379 -30.12 -19.55 -3.35
CA HIS A 379 -29.64 -20.86 -3.81
C HIS A 379 -29.85 -21.98 -2.79
N GLY A 380 -29.81 -21.70 -1.48
CA GLY A 380 -30.07 -22.67 -0.42
C GLY A 380 -31.53 -23.14 -0.36
N ILE A 381 -32.49 -22.26 -0.71
CA ILE A 381 -33.92 -22.60 -0.77
C ILE A 381 -34.24 -23.53 -1.96
N ALA A 382 -33.46 -23.47 -3.04
CA ALA A 382 -33.64 -24.32 -4.22
C ALA A 382 -33.13 -25.77 -4.01
N GLY A 383 -32.39 -26.05 -2.93
CA GLY A 383 -31.85 -27.37 -2.61
C GLY A 383 -32.89 -28.40 -2.15
N ASP A 384 -34.05 -27.97 -1.67
CA ASP A 384 -35.10 -28.83 -1.11
C ASP A 384 -36.39 -28.90 -1.97
N ALA A 385 -36.43 -28.21 -3.11
CA ALA A 385 -37.60 -28.23 -3.99
C ALA A 385 -37.20 -28.66 -5.42
N ALA A 386 -37.31 -29.97 -5.68
CA ALA A 386 -37.33 -30.47 -7.04
C ALA A 386 -38.54 -29.88 -7.78
N GLY A 387 -38.27 -28.93 -8.69
CA GLY A 387 -39.19 -28.47 -9.72
C GLY A 387 -40.01 -27.22 -9.39
N VAL A 388 -39.40 -26.04 -9.46
CA VAL A 388 -40.09 -24.82 -9.89
C VAL A 388 -39.13 -23.95 -10.70
N ASP A 389 -39.57 -23.58 -11.90
CA ASP A 389 -38.89 -22.73 -12.89
C ASP A 389 -38.88 -21.25 -12.44
N GLY A 390 -38.21 -20.98 -11.31
CA GLY A 390 -38.30 -19.70 -10.58
C GLY A 390 -37.00 -19.20 -9.97
N ALA A 391 -35.85 -19.62 -10.49
CA ALA A 391 -34.57 -19.06 -10.07
C ALA A 391 -34.48 -17.59 -10.51
N LEU A 392 -34.41 -16.66 -9.55
CA LEU A 392 -34.16 -15.24 -9.83
C LEU A 392 -32.87 -15.11 -10.65
N SER A 393 -32.89 -14.30 -11.71
CA SER A 393 -31.67 -14.04 -12.49
C SER A 393 -30.61 -13.34 -11.62
N PRO A 394 -29.31 -13.48 -11.90
CA PRO A 394 -28.24 -12.80 -11.15
C PRO A 394 -28.46 -11.27 -11.07
N SER A 395 -29.07 -10.68 -12.11
CA SER A 395 -29.43 -9.26 -12.12
C SER A 395 -30.59 -8.92 -11.17
N ALA A 396 -31.57 -9.80 -11.00
CA ALA A 396 -32.69 -9.61 -10.08
C ALA A 396 -32.25 -9.78 -8.63
N VAL A 397 -31.38 -10.75 -8.36
CA VAL A 397 -30.71 -10.96 -7.05
C VAL A 397 -29.92 -9.71 -6.65
N ALA A 398 -29.13 -9.16 -7.57
CA ALA A 398 -28.36 -7.93 -7.32
C ALA A 398 -29.26 -6.69 -7.11
N ALA A 399 -30.33 -6.55 -7.89
CA ALA A 399 -31.26 -5.43 -7.76
C ALA A 399 -32.03 -5.44 -6.43
N GLN A 400 -32.42 -6.63 -5.96
CA GLN A 400 -33.12 -6.80 -4.70
C GLN A 400 -32.19 -6.60 -3.50
N ALA A 401 -30.97 -7.16 -3.54
CA ALA A 401 -29.92 -6.88 -2.56
C ALA A 401 -29.60 -5.37 -2.49
N ALA A 402 -29.62 -4.67 -3.63
CA ALA A 402 -29.44 -3.23 -3.66
C ALA A 402 -30.59 -2.45 -3.01
N THR A 403 -31.81 -2.93 -3.18
CA THR A 403 -33.00 -2.34 -2.56
C THR A 403 -32.99 -2.52 -1.05
N GLU A 404 -32.59 -3.70 -0.57
CA GLU A 404 -32.43 -4.00 0.86
C GLU A 404 -31.25 -3.24 1.49
N PHE A 405 -30.11 -3.17 0.81
CA PHE A 405 -28.96 -2.35 1.24
C PHE A 405 -29.34 -0.87 1.31
N ALA A 406 -30.14 -0.36 0.36
CA ALA A 406 -30.66 1.00 0.41
C ALA A 406 -31.66 1.22 1.57
N ALA A 407 -32.54 0.24 1.84
CA ALA A 407 -33.50 0.29 2.93
C ALA A 407 -32.84 0.22 4.32
N SER A 408 -31.64 -0.36 4.42
CA SER A 408 -30.86 -0.39 5.67
C SER A 408 -30.37 0.99 6.15
N GLY A 409 -30.50 2.04 5.32
CA GLY A 409 -30.01 3.38 5.61
C GLY A 409 -28.49 3.56 5.37
N GLU A 410 -27.77 2.49 5.01
CA GLU A 410 -26.32 2.52 4.75
C GLU A 410 -25.94 3.10 3.37
N ALA A 411 -26.91 3.19 2.44
CA ALA A 411 -26.70 3.73 1.10
C ALA A 411 -26.86 5.27 1.00
N GLY A 412 -27.35 5.91 2.07
CA GLY A 412 -27.75 7.32 2.05
C GLY A 412 -26.69 8.27 2.59
N SER A 413 -25.66 8.59 1.80
CA SER A 413 -25.00 9.91 1.89
C SER A 413 -24.23 10.23 0.60
N THR A 414 -24.97 10.65 -0.41
CA THR A 414 -24.42 11.44 -1.51
C THR A 414 -24.36 12.89 -1.05
N VAL A 415 -23.15 13.46 -1.00
CA VAL A 415 -22.77 14.77 -0.46
C VAL A 415 -22.54 14.78 1.06
N GLY A 416 -21.26 14.62 1.44
CA GLY A 416 -20.79 14.79 2.82
C GLY A 416 -20.48 13.46 3.50
N TYR A 417 -19.20 13.25 3.79
CA TYR A 417 -18.58 12.08 4.40
C TYR A 417 -19.13 11.69 5.80
N VAL A 418 -20.39 11.26 5.95
CA VAL A 418 -20.97 10.65 7.18
C VAL A 418 -22.22 9.86 6.70
N SER A 419 -22.42 8.56 6.92
CA SER A 419 -22.63 7.89 8.21
C SER A 419 -22.67 6.36 8.03
N ALA A 420 -22.05 5.61 8.95
CA ALA A 420 -22.61 4.39 9.59
C ALA A 420 -21.59 3.84 10.61
N SER A 421 -21.58 4.44 11.80
CA SER A 421 -21.41 3.81 13.13
C SER A 421 -20.45 2.60 13.30
N ALA A 422 -19.15 2.79 13.04
CA ALA A 422 -18.03 2.06 13.66
C ALA A 422 -16.71 2.76 13.28
N SER A 423 -16.00 3.54 14.09
CA SER A 423 -16.21 4.11 15.41
C SER A 423 -15.64 5.53 15.32
N GLU A 424 -16.40 6.57 15.69
CA GLU A 424 -15.85 7.93 15.73
C GLU A 424 -14.70 8.04 16.74
N VAL A 425 -14.65 7.14 17.74
CA VAL A 425 -13.66 7.14 18.81
C VAL A 425 -13.11 5.73 18.99
N LEU A 426 -11.79 5.55 18.87
CA LEU A 426 -11.10 4.37 19.38
C LEU A 426 -10.53 4.71 20.75
N ALA A 427 -11.15 4.16 21.78
CA ALA A 427 -10.62 4.16 23.14
C ALA A 427 -10.04 2.78 23.42
N LEU A 428 -8.73 2.70 23.63
CA LEU A 428 -8.09 1.44 24.00
C LEU A 428 -8.33 1.13 25.48
N PRO A 429 -8.48 -0.14 25.87
CA PRO A 429 -8.70 -0.51 27.26
C PRO A 429 -7.45 -0.19 28.09
N ARG A 430 -7.65 0.22 29.35
CA ARG A 430 -6.54 0.41 30.31
C ARG A 430 -5.92 -0.92 30.77
N GLU A 431 -6.70 -1.99 30.72
CA GLU A 431 -6.33 -3.31 31.21
C GLU A 431 -6.86 -4.40 30.27
N VAL A 432 -6.05 -5.44 30.03
CA VAL A 432 -6.39 -6.61 29.23
C VAL A 432 -6.02 -7.85 30.04
N ALA A 433 -6.99 -8.74 30.26
CA ALA A 433 -6.82 -9.99 31.00
C ALA A 433 -6.09 -9.85 32.35
N GLY A 434 -6.44 -8.85 33.17
CA GLY A 434 -5.82 -8.65 34.49
C GLY A 434 -4.54 -7.80 34.47
N ARG A 435 -4.06 -7.37 33.29
CA ARG A 435 -2.76 -6.70 33.13
C ARG A 435 -2.90 -5.34 32.43
N PRO A 436 -2.16 -4.30 32.88
CA PRO A 436 -2.25 -2.98 32.29
C PRO A 436 -1.79 -2.99 30.83
N LEU A 437 -2.46 -2.23 29.96
CA LEU A 437 -1.99 -1.99 28.60
C LEU A 437 -0.85 -0.98 28.64
N VAL A 438 0.37 -1.46 28.43
CA VAL A 438 1.59 -0.64 28.56
C VAL A 438 2.20 -0.25 27.23
N ARG A 439 1.91 -0.99 26.15
CA ARG A 439 2.53 -0.76 24.84
C ARG A 439 1.57 -0.95 23.68
N ILE A 440 1.71 -0.07 22.68
CA ILE A 440 1.10 -0.20 21.36
C ILE A 440 2.18 -0.66 20.38
N GLY A 441 2.00 -1.82 19.77
CA GLY A 441 2.99 -2.48 18.93
C GLY A 441 3.17 -1.84 17.54
N ILE A 442 4.18 -2.31 16.82
CA ILE A 442 4.46 -1.84 15.45
C ILE A 442 3.23 -2.04 14.56
N ARG A 443 2.80 -0.98 13.87
CA ARG A 443 1.63 -0.97 12.98
C ARG A 443 0.34 -1.48 13.61
N ALA A 444 0.20 -1.45 14.93
CA ALA A 444 -0.99 -1.95 15.61
C ALA A 444 -2.25 -1.12 15.28
N LEU A 445 -2.10 0.18 14.99
CA LEU A 445 -3.18 1.11 14.65
C LEU A 445 -3.08 1.55 13.16
N PRO A 446 -3.28 0.63 12.20
CA PRO A 446 -3.06 0.92 10.78
C PRO A 446 -4.18 1.77 10.16
N PHE A 447 -5.40 1.64 10.69
CA PHE A 447 -6.55 2.42 10.29
C PHE A 447 -6.83 3.49 11.35
N ALA A 448 -7.46 4.57 10.91
CA ALA A 448 -7.63 5.74 11.74
C ALA A 448 -9.12 6.01 11.98
N PRO A 449 -9.62 5.86 13.21
CA PRO A 449 -10.90 6.45 13.59
C PRO A 449 -10.79 7.98 13.58
N ALA A 450 -11.92 8.68 13.65
CA ALA A 450 -11.92 10.15 13.73
C ALA A 450 -11.24 10.66 15.02
N SER A 451 -11.35 9.92 16.13
CA SER A 451 -10.74 10.24 17.42
C SER A 451 -9.99 9.03 17.96
N VAL A 452 -8.77 9.22 18.45
CA VAL A 452 -7.98 8.18 19.13
C VAL A 452 -7.69 8.65 20.54
N VAL A 453 -8.00 7.81 21.53
CA VAL A 453 -7.71 8.06 22.95
C VAL A 453 -6.78 6.97 23.45
N ILE A 454 -5.55 7.38 23.76
CA ILE A 454 -4.53 6.49 24.33
C ILE A 454 -4.65 6.53 25.86
N PRO A 455 -4.81 5.38 26.55
CA PRO A 455 -4.96 5.36 27.99
C PRO A 455 -3.65 5.72 28.71
N ASP A 456 -3.80 6.24 29.93
CA ASP A 456 -2.71 6.67 30.83
C ASP A 456 -1.82 5.53 31.35
N THR A 457 -2.18 4.28 31.05
CA THR A 457 -1.34 3.10 31.33
C THR A 457 -0.27 2.88 30.26
N VAL A 458 -0.45 3.42 29.06
CA VAL A 458 0.48 3.23 27.95
C VAL A 458 1.74 4.06 28.18
N ARG A 459 2.89 3.41 28.08
CA ARG A 459 4.23 4.02 28.16
C ARG A 459 4.86 4.17 26.79
N VAL A 460 4.64 3.21 25.90
CA VAL A 460 5.33 3.17 24.60
C VAL A 460 4.35 2.95 23.45
N ILE A 461 4.50 3.77 22.40
CA ILE A 461 3.87 3.56 21.09
C ILE A 461 4.99 3.27 20.11
N GLU A 462 5.04 2.07 19.55
CA GLU A 462 6.03 1.69 18.55
C GLU A 462 5.73 2.34 17.19
N ARG A 463 6.65 2.19 16.24
CA ARG A 463 6.60 2.85 14.92
C ARG A 463 5.43 2.40 14.03
N ASP A 464 5.20 3.19 12.98
CA ASP A 464 4.31 2.92 11.85
C ASP A 464 2.81 2.83 12.23
N ASN A 465 2.42 3.41 13.36
CA ASN A 465 1.01 3.59 13.76
C ASN A 465 0.40 4.80 13.03
N ALA A 466 0.24 4.68 11.71
CA ALA A 466 0.05 5.81 10.82
C ALA A 466 -1.18 6.70 11.12
N CYS A 467 -2.32 6.11 11.51
CA CYS A 467 -3.55 6.83 11.85
C CYS A 467 -3.94 8.01 10.89
N ARG A 468 -3.79 7.83 9.56
CA ARG A 468 -3.92 8.87 8.50
C ARG A 468 -5.29 9.58 8.37
N GLY A 469 -6.29 9.19 9.15
CA GLY A 469 -7.65 9.73 9.12
C GLY A 469 -8.09 10.34 10.45
N THR A 470 -7.23 10.31 11.47
CA THR A 470 -7.55 10.84 12.80
C THR A 470 -7.60 12.36 12.76
N LYS A 471 -8.66 12.90 13.36
CA LYS A 471 -8.91 14.32 13.57
C LYS A 471 -8.55 14.76 14.98
N ARG A 472 -8.91 13.96 15.98
CA ARG A 472 -8.60 14.23 17.39
C ARG A 472 -7.73 13.14 17.97
N LEU A 473 -6.59 13.52 18.54
CA LEU A 473 -5.67 12.61 19.20
C LEU A 473 -5.50 13.06 20.64
N VAL A 474 -5.77 12.15 21.58
CA VAL A 474 -5.58 12.38 23.01
C VAL A 474 -4.47 11.46 23.48
N LEU A 475 -3.33 12.06 23.83
CA LEU A 475 -2.19 11.42 24.47
C LEU A 475 -2.27 11.71 25.97
N ALA A 476 -2.17 10.67 26.79
CA ALA A 476 -2.27 10.79 28.24
C ALA A 476 -0.89 10.98 28.90
N GLU A 477 -0.88 11.66 30.05
CA GLU A 477 0.31 11.70 30.92
C GLU A 477 0.72 10.29 31.35
N GLY A 478 2.03 10.09 31.46
CA GLY A 478 2.64 8.78 31.63
C GLY A 478 3.10 8.15 30.31
N LEU A 479 2.71 8.67 29.15
CA LEU A 479 3.31 8.25 27.87
C LEU A 479 4.75 8.74 27.79
N GLU A 480 5.69 7.85 27.45
CA GLU A 480 7.13 8.13 27.48
C GLU A 480 7.74 8.24 26.09
N ARG A 481 7.37 7.30 25.19
CA ARG A 481 7.99 7.19 23.86
C ARG A 481 6.96 7.01 22.75
N ILE A 482 7.16 7.73 21.65
CA ILE A 482 6.40 7.60 20.41
C ILE A 482 7.35 7.26 19.26
N GLY A 483 7.07 6.18 18.54
CA GLY A 483 7.88 5.69 17.43
C GLY A 483 7.81 6.56 16.17
N GLU A 484 8.59 6.16 15.16
CA GLU A 484 8.60 6.81 13.85
C GLU A 484 7.29 6.62 13.11
N HIS A 485 6.91 7.60 12.27
CA HIS A 485 5.75 7.52 11.36
C HIS A 485 4.39 7.21 12.03
N CYS A 486 4.24 7.58 13.31
CA CYS A 486 2.98 7.48 14.05
C CYS A 486 2.11 8.73 13.89
N PHE A 487 0.79 8.63 13.78
CA PHE A 487 -0.13 9.79 13.80
C PHE A 487 0.06 10.86 12.72
N TRP A 488 0.66 10.54 11.59
CA TRP A 488 0.79 11.51 10.49
C TRP A 488 -0.52 11.64 9.72
N SER A 489 -1.23 12.76 9.94
CA SER A 489 -2.56 12.99 9.39
C SER A 489 -2.75 14.47 9.07
N ARG A 490 -3.13 14.74 7.81
CA ARG A 490 -3.55 16.07 7.34
C ARG A 490 -4.89 16.53 7.91
N LYS A 491 -5.57 15.67 8.68
CA LYS A 491 -6.90 15.93 9.23
C LYS A 491 -6.90 16.26 10.71
N LEU A 492 -5.73 16.26 11.37
CA LEU A 492 -5.64 16.61 12.78
C LEU A 492 -6.14 18.05 13.00
N GLU A 493 -7.06 18.20 13.94
CA GLU A 493 -7.71 19.47 14.27
C GLU A 493 -7.04 20.07 15.51
N GLY A 494 -6.56 21.31 15.38
CA GLY A 494 -5.91 22.05 16.46
C GLY A 494 -4.54 21.50 16.87
N PRO A 495 -3.92 22.10 17.90
CA PRO A 495 -2.64 21.63 18.43
C PRO A 495 -2.79 20.28 19.15
N VAL A 496 -2.02 19.27 18.72
CA VAL A 496 -1.88 18.00 19.45
C VAL A 496 -1.06 18.26 20.71
N LEU A 497 -1.62 17.94 21.87
CA LEU A 497 -0.91 18.03 23.14
C LEU A 497 0.09 16.87 23.26
N ILE A 498 1.37 17.19 23.37
CA ILE A 498 2.43 16.23 23.67
C ILE A 498 2.72 16.33 25.19
N PRO A 499 2.35 15.30 25.98
CA PRO A 499 2.49 15.29 27.45
C PRO A 499 3.92 15.56 27.92
N ALA A 500 4.07 16.05 29.15
CA ALA A 500 5.38 16.35 29.72
C ALA A 500 6.23 15.10 29.98
N SER A 501 5.58 13.95 30.16
CA SER A 501 6.23 12.64 30.30
C SER A 501 6.90 12.12 29.01
N VAL A 502 6.53 12.66 27.83
CA VAL A 502 7.07 12.20 26.54
C VAL A 502 8.46 12.79 26.33
N HIS A 503 9.47 11.92 26.37
CA HIS A 503 10.88 12.29 26.22
C HIS A 503 11.50 11.73 24.93
N SER A 504 10.75 11.03 24.07
CA SER A 504 11.24 10.58 22.76
C SER A 504 10.12 10.55 21.74
N VAL A 505 10.33 11.20 20.59
CA VAL A 505 9.42 11.17 19.45
C VAL A 505 10.18 10.85 18.18
N GLY A 506 9.77 9.79 17.48
CA GLY A 506 10.36 9.37 16.23
C GLY A 506 10.10 10.34 15.08
N LYS A 507 10.98 10.31 14.08
CA LYS A 507 10.84 11.12 12.86
C LYS A 507 9.50 10.87 12.15
N GLY A 508 8.96 11.90 11.53
CA GLY A 508 7.75 11.82 10.70
C GLY A 508 6.48 11.41 11.46
N CYS A 509 6.48 11.46 12.80
CA CYS A 509 5.30 11.17 13.61
C CYS A 509 4.20 12.20 13.31
N PHE A 510 4.38 13.44 13.75
CA PHE A 510 3.33 14.46 13.63
C PHE A 510 3.38 15.28 12.32
N GLU A 511 3.70 14.65 11.17
CA GLU A 511 3.75 15.36 9.87
C GLU A 511 2.43 16.10 9.61
N TYR A 512 2.52 17.35 9.12
CA TYR A 512 1.39 18.29 8.92
C TYR A 512 0.68 18.79 10.18
N ALA A 513 1.02 18.29 11.37
CA ALA A 513 0.32 18.68 12.58
C ALA A 513 0.88 20.00 13.16
N VAL A 514 0.04 20.65 13.95
CA VAL A 514 0.49 21.61 14.96
C VAL A 514 0.56 20.84 16.28
N CYS A 515 1.64 20.99 17.03
CA CYS A 515 1.81 20.33 18.33
C CYS A 515 2.08 21.35 19.42
N ARG A 516 1.60 21.09 20.62
CA ARG A 516 1.95 21.84 21.83
C ARG A 516 2.78 20.93 22.72
N LEU A 517 4.03 21.33 22.99
CA LEU A 517 4.94 20.61 23.86
C LEU A 517 4.68 21.03 25.30
N GLU A 518 4.16 20.15 26.16
CA GLU A 518 3.83 20.54 27.54
C GLU A 518 5.07 20.82 28.40
N HIS A 519 6.23 20.27 28.03
CA HIS A 519 7.50 20.50 28.69
C HIS A 519 7.96 21.98 28.60
N THR A 520 7.69 22.64 27.47
CA THR A 520 8.15 24.02 27.19
C THR A 520 7.01 25.00 26.95
N LYS A 521 5.75 24.50 26.98
CA LYS A 521 4.52 25.21 26.56
C LYS A 521 4.58 25.79 25.13
N THR A 522 5.56 25.38 24.32
CA THR A 522 5.75 25.91 22.97
C THR A 522 4.81 25.22 21.99
N ILE A 523 4.22 26.01 21.09
CA ILE A 523 3.45 25.51 19.95
C ILE A 523 4.38 25.47 18.73
N ILE A 524 4.45 24.32 18.08
CA ILE A 524 5.30 24.04 16.92
C ILE A 524 4.44 23.60 15.74
N HIS A 525 4.83 24.02 14.54
CA HIS A 525 4.22 23.58 13.29
C HIS A 525 5.17 22.59 12.64
N VAL A 526 4.71 21.38 12.39
CA VAL A 526 5.56 20.31 11.89
C VAL A 526 5.60 20.35 10.37
N SER A 527 6.81 20.24 9.80
CA SER A 527 7.00 20.20 8.35
C SER A 527 6.25 19.03 7.70
N ALA A 528 5.87 19.24 6.44
CA ALA A 528 5.39 18.19 5.55
C ALA A 528 6.50 17.25 5.05
N ASP A 529 7.76 17.53 5.36
CA ASP A 529 8.90 16.77 4.87
C ASP A 529 9.61 16.03 6.02
N GLN A 530 9.67 14.71 5.92
CA GLN A 530 10.28 13.84 6.94
C GLN A 530 11.78 14.07 7.09
N LEU A 531 12.46 14.55 6.03
CA LEU A 531 13.87 14.90 6.09
C LEU A 531 14.13 16.18 6.89
N LEU A 532 13.09 17.00 7.07
CA LEU A 532 13.14 18.24 7.85
C LEU A 532 12.56 18.05 9.27
N SER A 533 12.34 16.81 9.71
CA SER A 533 11.85 16.53 11.05
C SER A 533 12.78 17.11 12.11
N CYS A 534 12.18 17.79 13.09
CA CYS A 534 12.88 18.37 14.25
C CYS A 534 12.61 17.57 15.54
N PHE A 535 11.82 16.49 15.49
CA PHE A 535 11.63 15.60 16.62
C PHE A 535 12.84 14.69 16.82
N LEU A 536 13.12 14.35 18.09
CA LEU A 536 14.27 13.55 18.51
C LEU A 536 13.82 12.25 19.17
N ALA A 537 14.35 11.13 18.70
CA ALA A 537 14.13 9.80 19.29
C ALA A 537 15.10 9.51 20.47
N ASP A 538 16.16 10.30 20.58
CA ASP A 538 17.18 10.22 21.62
C ASP A 538 17.68 11.65 21.94
N PRO A 539 16.87 12.46 22.66
CA PRO A 539 17.26 13.81 22.99
C PRO A 539 18.27 13.85 24.15
N PRO A 540 19.23 14.78 24.12
CA PRO A 540 20.26 14.88 25.15
C PRO A 540 19.76 15.38 26.51
N ASP A 541 18.58 16.02 26.54
CA ASP A 541 18.02 16.72 27.70
C ASP A 541 16.53 16.39 27.95
N GLU A 542 16.09 15.22 27.52
CA GLU A 542 14.70 14.72 27.65
C GLU A 542 13.64 15.55 26.90
N ILE A 543 14.02 16.63 26.21
CA ILE A 543 13.12 17.42 25.37
C ILE A 543 13.13 16.81 23.96
N PRO A 544 12.02 16.22 23.47
CA PRO A 544 12.02 15.46 22.22
C PRO A 544 12.02 16.34 20.96
N PHE A 545 12.56 17.56 21.01
CA PHE A 545 12.48 18.54 19.92
C PHE A 545 13.74 19.42 19.81
N ASP A 546 14.30 19.48 18.60
CA ASP A 546 15.45 20.31 18.24
C ASP A 546 15.01 21.71 17.80
N PHE A 547 15.03 22.66 18.75
CA PHE A 547 14.69 24.06 18.48
C PHE A 547 15.67 24.77 17.55
N ALA A 548 16.95 24.41 17.56
CA ALA A 548 17.93 25.06 16.69
C ALA A 548 17.69 24.68 15.22
N ARG A 549 17.40 23.41 14.94
CA ARG A 549 16.99 22.94 13.62
C ARG A 549 15.65 23.54 13.19
N TYR A 550 14.69 23.66 14.10
CA TYR A 550 13.40 24.28 13.82
C TYR A 550 13.53 25.77 13.49
N ASP A 551 14.38 26.50 14.20
CA ASP A 551 14.65 27.91 13.94
C ASP A 551 15.26 28.12 12.55
N GLU A 552 16.16 27.25 12.11
CA GLU A 552 16.70 27.28 10.74
C GLU A 552 15.64 26.94 9.68
N LEU A 553 14.73 26.01 9.98
CA LEU A 553 13.58 25.73 9.13
C LEU A 553 12.69 26.96 8.97
N LEU A 554 12.42 27.70 10.07
CA LEU A 554 11.60 28.91 10.03
C LEU A 554 12.28 30.05 9.25
N ARG A 555 13.61 30.18 9.31
CA ARG A 555 14.38 31.14 8.52
C ARG A 555 14.29 30.85 7.02
N THR A 556 14.43 29.59 6.63
CA THR A 556 14.38 29.19 5.22
C THR A 556 12.95 29.11 4.66
N GLY A 557 11.97 28.81 5.51
CA GLY A 557 10.55 28.70 5.15
C GLY A 557 10.18 27.49 4.29
N LYS A 558 11.08 26.52 4.14
CA LYS A 558 10.87 25.36 3.26
C LYS A 558 9.84 24.40 3.87
N ASN A 559 8.89 23.93 3.06
CA ASN A 559 7.97 22.82 3.39
C ASN A 559 7.19 22.98 4.72
N LEU A 560 6.86 24.21 5.11
CA LEU A 560 5.96 24.52 6.21
C LEU A 560 4.60 24.97 5.67
N PRO A 561 3.50 24.22 5.90
CA PRO A 561 2.18 24.57 5.37
C PRO A 561 1.65 25.93 5.86
N ASP A 562 1.86 26.26 7.14
CA ASP A 562 1.49 27.54 7.76
C ASP A 562 2.73 28.17 8.40
N ARG A 563 3.59 28.78 7.59
CA ARG A 563 4.83 29.44 8.06
C ARG A 563 4.52 30.65 8.94
N LEU A 564 3.52 31.47 8.59
CA LEU A 564 3.17 32.66 9.36
C LEU A 564 2.71 32.28 10.77
N GLY A 565 1.82 31.31 10.91
CA GLY A 565 1.40 30.76 12.20
C GLY A 565 2.58 30.17 12.97
N ALA A 566 3.47 29.43 12.30
CA ALA A 566 4.66 28.84 12.91
C ALA A 566 5.58 29.91 13.53
N VAL A 567 5.81 31.02 12.83
CA VAL A 567 6.63 32.14 13.32
C VAL A 567 5.96 32.86 14.49
N LEU A 568 4.65 33.13 14.40
CA LEU A 568 3.88 33.74 15.48
C LEU A 568 3.95 32.91 16.77
N HIS A 569 3.71 31.60 16.67
CA HIS A 569 3.77 30.70 17.82
C HIS A 569 5.19 30.54 18.38
N ARG A 570 6.21 30.57 17.52
CA ARG A 570 7.61 30.52 17.95
C ARG A 570 8.02 31.77 18.75
N LEU A 571 7.55 32.96 18.34
CA LEU A 571 7.80 34.21 19.04
C LEU A 571 6.98 34.35 20.32
N ALA A 572 5.76 33.82 20.35
CA ALA A 572 4.90 33.82 21.53
C ALA A 572 5.51 33.07 22.72
N MET A 573 6.24 31.98 22.45
CA MET A 573 6.94 31.17 23.46
C MET A 573 8.40 30.98 23.05
N PRO A 574 9.29 31.95 23.34
CA PRO A 574 10.66 32.00 22.84
C PRO A 574 11.63 31.10 23.63
N PHE A 575 11.22 29.88 23.99
CA PHE A 575 12.08 28.92 24.68
C PHE A 575 13.34 28.65 23.83
N ARG A 576 14.53 28.90 24.41
CA ARG A 576 15.84 28.80 23.73
C ARG A 576 15.93 29.52 22.38
N LEU A 577 15.16 30.60 22.18
CA LEU A 577 15.25 31.41 20.97
C LEU A 577 16.39 32.43 21.08
N ALA A 578 17.39 32.31 20.21
CA ALA A 578 18.47 33.29 20.12
C ALA A 578 17.95 34.64 19.60
N ASP A 579 18.52 35.75 20.08
CA ASP A 579 18.09 37.10 19.71
C ASP A 579 18.26 37.36 18.20
N ASP A 580 19.39 36.97 17.60
CA ASP A 580 19.59 37.08 16.14
C ASP A 580 18.51 36.34 15.33
N THR A 581 18.06 35.18 15.81
CA THR A 581 16.95 34.45 15.18
C THR A 581 15.65 35.21 15.36
N ARG A 582 15.38 35.71 16.57
CA ARG A 582 14.18 36.51 16.88
C ARG A 582 14.07 37.70 15.94
N ASP A 583 15.15 38.43 15.73
CA ASP A 583 15.18 39.61 14.86
C ASP A 583 14.84 39.25 13.40
N VAL A 584 15.41 38.16 12.89
CA VAL A 584 15.08 37.65 11.54
C VAL A 584 13.60 37.27 11.43
N LEU A 585 13.04 36.61 12.45
CA LEU A 585 11.63 36.22 12.48
C LEU A 585 10.70 37.44 12.57
N VAL A 586 11.06 38.45 13.36
CA VAL A 586 10.31 39.71 13.46
C VAL A 586 10.38 40.47 12.14
N SER A 587 11.55 40.52 11.47
CA SER A 587 11.68 41.11 10.14
C SER A 587 10.73 40.43 9.14
N TYR A 588 10.65 39.10 9.16
CA TYR A 588 9.69 38.37 8.33
C TYR A 588 8.23 38.76 8.62
N LEU A 589 7.86 38.93 9.89
CA LEU A 589 6.52 39.42 10.26
C LEU A 589 6.27 40.86 9.76
N ARG A 590 7.29 41.73 9.77
CA ARG A 590 7.19 43.10 9.24
C ARG A 590 7.00 43.11 7.73
N ASP A 591 7.68 42.22 7.01
CA ASP A 591 7.47 42.06 5.56
C ASP A 591 6.02 41.62 5.23
N HIS A 592 5.35 40.96 6.18
CA HIS A 592 3.97 40.48 6.09
C HIS A 592 3.03 41.19 7.10
N GLU A 593 3.29 42.47 7.40
CA GLU A 593 2.69 43.16 8.55
C GLU A 593 1.16 43.08 8.58
N ARG A 594 0.49 43.39 7.47
CA ARG A 594 -0.97 43.37 7.40
C ARG A 594 -1.56 42.00 7.71
N GLU A 595 -1.05 40.96 7.05
CA GLU A 595 -1.52 39.59 7.26
C GLU A 595 -1.26 39.14 8.69
N THR A 596 -0.09 39.49 9.24
CA THR A 596 0.29 39.21 10.62
C THR A 596 -0.69 39.84 11.61
N GLN A 597 -0.99 41.14 11.48
CA GLN A 597 -1.90 41.84 12.40
C GLN A 597 -3.32 41.26 12.35
N GLU A 598 -3.81 40.92 11.16
CA GLU A 598 -5.11 40.28 10.95
C GLU A 598 -5.15 38.87 11.58
N ARG A 599 -4.06 38.08 11.44
CA ARG A 599 -3.93 36.74 12.05
C ARG A 599 -3.86 36.82 13.58
N VAL A 600 -3.07 37.74 14.13
CA VAL A 600 -2.97 37.98 15.58
C VAL A 600 -4.32 38.37 16.17
N ALA A 601 -5.09 39.24 15.47
CA ALA A 601 -6.40 39.63 15.94
C ALA A 601 -7.42 38.48 15.92
N ARG A 602 -7.35 37.62 14.89
CA ARG A 602 -8.25 36.48 14.73
C ARG A 602 -7.96 35.35 15.72
N ASP A 603 -6.69 34.97 15.85
CA ASP A 603 -6.29 33.70 16.49
C ASP A 603 -5.32 33.84 17.68
N GLY A 604 -4.65 35.00 17.84
CA GLY A 604 -3.62 35.19 18.86
C GLY A 604 -4.19 35.39 20.27
N ASP A 605 -3.50 34.95 21.32
CA ASP A 605 -3.90 35.17 22.72
C ASP A 605 -3.18 36.38 23.36
N ARG A 606 -3.53 36.72 24.61
CA ARG A 606 -2.87 37.81 25.35
C ARG A 606 -1.36 37.61 25.41
N VAL A 607 -0.92 36.37 25.61
CA VAL A 607 0.51 36.02 25.72
C VAL A 607 1.24 36.29 24.41
N MET A 608 0.64 35.92 23.26
CA MET A 608 1.19 36.23 21.95
C MET A 608 1.28 37.74 21.71
N VAL A 609 0.25 38.51 22.09
CA VAL A 609 0.27 39.98 21.92
C VAL A 609 1.36 40.61 22.79
N GLU A 610 1.49 40.20 24.05
CA GLU A 610 2.56 40.62 24.96
C GLU A 610 3.95 40.29 24.40
N ALA A 611 4.14 39.07 23.92
CA ALA A 611 5.40 38.65 23.30
C ALA A 611 5.74 39.46 22.03
N LEU A 612 4.75 39.79 21.19
CA LEU A 612 4.95 40.59 19.98
C LEU A 612 5.25 42.06 20.28
N VAL A 613 4.75 42.60 21.38
CA VAL A 613 5.15 43.91 21.90
C VAL A 613 6.61 43.85 22.37
N HIS A 614 6.98 42.85 23.17
CA HIS A 614 8.35 42.69 23.65
C HIS A 614 9.36 42.42 22.51
N ALA A 615 8.94 41.70 21.47
CA ALA A 615 9.74 41.46 20.27
C ALA A 615 9.81 42.69 19.34
N GLY A 616 9.11 43.78 19.67
CA GLY A 616 9.10 45.01 18.89
C GLY A 616 8.38 44.90 17.55
N PHE A 617 7.48 43.92 17.37
CA PHE A 617 6.58 43.86 16.21
C PHE A 617 5.36 44.76 16.41
N ILE A 618 4.77 44.79 17.60
CA ILE A 618 3.74 45.76 17.97
C ILE A 618 4.44 46.96 18.63
N ASP A 619 4.34 48.10 17.98
CA ASP A 619 4.97 49.37 18.34
C ASP A 619 3.96 50.52 18.19
N GLU A 620 4.39 51.76 18.48
CA GLU A 620 3.53 52.94 18.34
C GLU A 620 2.96 53.10 16.92
N ARG A 621 3.73 52.74 15.87
CA ARG A 621 3.30 52.83 14.47
C ARG A 621 2.13 51.90 14.16
N THR A 622 2.12 50.71 14.75
CA THR A 622 1.15 49.65 14.47
C THR A 622 0.03 49.56 15.51
N PHE A 623 0.16 50.27 16.62
CA PHE A 623 -0.73 50.24 17.78
C PHE A 623 -2.21 50.47 17.43
N ASP A 624 -2.54 51.62 16.84
CA ASP A 624 -3.94 52.01 16.59
C ASP A 624 -4.66 50.98 15.73
N ARG A 625 -4.00 50.53 14.66
CA ARG A 625 -4.52 49.51 13.76
C ARG A 625 -4.70 48.17 14.45
N GLN A 626 -3.75 47.75 15.28
CA GLN A 626 -3.86 46.48 16.00
C GLN A 626 -5.02 46.51 17.00
N ILE A 627 -5.22 47.63 17.70
CA ILE A 627 -6.35 47.84 18.63
C ILE A 627 -7.68 47.74 17.89
N GLU A 628 -7.82 48.36 16.73
CA GLU A 628 -9.04 48.30 15.92
C GLU A 628 -9.35 46.87 15.48
N LEU A 629 -8.35 46.14 14.99
CA LEU A 629 -8.51 44.73 14.59
C LEU A 629 -8.89 43.84 15.78
N LEU A 630 -8.23 44.00 16.93
CA LEU A 630 -8.55 43.23 18.14
C LEU A 630 -9.96 43.54 18.65
N ARG A 631 -10.42 44.81 18.58
CA ARG A 631 -11.81 45.18 18.91
C ARG A 631 -12.80 44.54 17.95
N ALA A 632 -12.52 44.55 16.65
CA ALA A 632 -13.39 43.93 15.65
C ALA A 632 -13.52 42.41 15.87
N CYS A 633 -12.47 41.76 16.38
CA CYS A 633 -12.46 40.35 16.75
C CYS A 633 -12.89 40.08 18.21
N ASN A 634 -13.42 41.07 18.94
CA ASN A 634 -13.87 40.95 20.34
C ASN A 634 -12.80 40.44 21.33
N ARG A 635 -11.52 40.79 21.13
CA ARG A 635 -10.39 40.38 21.98
C ARG A 635 -10.10 41.40 23.09
N THR A 636 -11.06 41.55 24.01
CA THR A 636 -11.06 42.59 25.05
C THR A 636 -9.83 42.53 25.96
N ASP A 637 -9.37 41.34 26.32
CA ASP A 637 -8.18 41.10 27.14
C ASP A 637 -6.90 41.66 26.50
N CYS A 638 -6.73 41.42 25.20
CA CYS A 638 -5.60 41.91 24.42
C CYS A 638 -5.65 43.43 24.24
N VAL A 639 -6.84 43.98 24.02
CA VAL A 639 -7.06 45.44 23.92
C VAL A 639 -6.68 46.14 25.22
N LEU A 640 -7.13 45.61 26.37
CA LEU A 640 -6.81 46.17 27.68
C LEU A 640 -5.30 46.21 27.91
N TYR A 641 -4.62 45.08 27.68
CA TYR A 641 -3.17 44.99 27.80
C TYR A 641 -2.44 46.04 26.93
N LEU A 642 -2.79 46.14 25.65
CA LEU A 642 -2.15 47.10 24.75
C LEU A 642 -2.42 48.55 25.18
N MET A 643 -3.64 48.88 25.63
CA MET A 643 -3.95 50.23 26.13
C MET A 643 -3.20 50.59 27.41
N GLU A 644 -2.96 49.62 28.30
CA GLU A 644 -2.12 49.79 29.50
C GLU A 644 -0.67 50.02 29.10
N TRP A 645 -0.11 49.14 28.25
CA TRP A 645 1.25 49.27 27.72
C TRP A 645 1.48 50.65 27.05
N HIS A 646 0.56 51.10 26.20
CA HIS A 646 0.66 52.41 25.53
C HIS A 646 0.59 53.59 26.52
N ARG A 647 -0.17 53.45 27.62
CA ARG A 647 -0.24 54.46 28.67
C ARG A 647 1.07 54.56 29.45
N GLU A 648 1.71 53.43 29.72
CA GLU A 648 2.99 53.34 30.42
C GLU A 648 4.14 53.96 29.62
N GLN A 649 4.09 53.89 28.29
CA GLN A 649 5.04 54.54 27.36
C GLN A 649 4.86 56.08 27.29
N GLY A 650 3.89 56.67 28.00
CA GLY A 650 3.62 58.12 27.99
C GLY A 650 2.62 58.56 26.92
N GLY A 651 1.95 57.62 26.25
CA GLY A 651 0.92 57.92 25.26
C GLY A 651 -0.32 58.55 25.89
N GLN A 652 -0.54 59.86 25.68
CA GLN A 652 -1.82 60.50 25.95
C GLN A 652 -2.87 59.94 25.00
N SER A 653 -3.72 59.03 25.46
CA SER A 653 -4.93 58.65 24.72
C SER A 653 -5.84 59.88 24.63
N LYS A 654 -5.84 60.59 23.50
CA LYS A 654 -6.92 61.54 23.21
C LYS A 654 -8.22 60.72 23.17
N PRO A 655 -9.24 61.05 23.99
CA PRO A 655 -10.51 60.34 23.92
C PRO A 655 -11.10 60.57 22.53
N PHE A 656 -11.46 59.47 21.85
CA PHE A 656 -12.26 59.54 20.64
C PHE A 656 -13.53 60.33 20.95
N SER A 657 -13.65 61.51 20.36
CA SER A 657 -14.87 62.30 20.42
C SER A 657 -15.96 61.49 19.73
N SER A 658 -17.08 61.30 20.42
CA SER A 658 -18.29 60.62 19.96
C SER A 658 -18.98 61.29 18.75
N ARG A 659 -18.35 62.28 18.11
CA ARG A 659 -18.90 63.05 16.99
C ARG A 659 -18.58 62.53 15.59
N ASP A 660 -17.59 61.66 15.42
CA ASP A 660 -17.22 61.15 14.08
C ASP A 660 -17.88 59.82 13.70
N ARG A 661 -18.81 59.30 14.52
CA ARG A 661 -19.61 58.09 14.20
C ARG A 661 -20.83 58.34 13.31
N PHE A 662 -21.15 59.59 13.00
CA PHE A 662 -22.31 59.95 12.19
C PHE A 662 -21.94 61.00 11.14
N ALA A 663 -21.05 60.64 10.22
CA ALA A 663 -21.03 61.23 8.89
C ALA A 663 -21.26 60.08 7.90
N LEU A 664 -22.49 60.05 7.37
CA LEU A 664 -23.08 59.05 6.48
C LEU A 664 -22.29 58.85 5.18
#